data_AF-A0A7J6IZB8-F1
#
_entry.id   AF-A0A7J6IZB8-F1
#
_cell.length_a   1.000
_cell.length_b   1.000
_cell.length_c   1.000
_cell.angle_alpha   90.00
_cell.angle_beta   90.00
_cell.angle_gamma   90.00
#
_symmetry.space_group_name_H-M   'P 1'
#
loop_
_entity.id
_entity.type
_entity.pdbx_description
1 polymer ?
#
loop_
_entity_poly.entity_id
_entity_poly.type
_entity_poly.pdbx_seq_one_letter_code
_entity_poly.pdbx_strand_id
1 'polypeptide(L)'
;MDPDDGLRLQRHKQRRVADKERKRAVRACDGCRRLKEKCDGGVPCRRCTRLRRQCEFLTPTTREEPGAESAARPRPSQQEDSELRQRMAYMERLLAHYTGQSRLDAETLKTLADSVEKGRAGPEAPGPQPDPDATMDPDVGAEVEVKSQSSDSFQVDEITVQPLENNITHYSGEFSHWNFSMRIKQWIEQCDTPDGPKTQFKEYYRPEELQSTSNTVASLSSLPPRYVADFLVHAFFNHAETSYFYVERHWLQEKLDVVYENPGSLTRRDVGTMCIILIVFAIGTQYAYLDSRDERGRVPTAPAESSPFSEDTIGIMFYQQACRLVPDVITISSLESVQACLLIGLYTLPLDASGLSYVYLNLAVKLAIQNGMHRKYPGDLIDPVIRETRNRVWWTAYTTEKRIGIFHGRPLSIAAADVDAEMPVDRPNIWAGSPPPNTAHMLATLQLNQALSRISHQISLFKTFEKHEIPDGITKLVEMKAQLHTWWNNLPETTFCKDPSPGSAVFRPDMHLRLEYCLVRMFAGRPFIFPRESTRSTASSSGSPADSAVPPRTGSAAAAAAGKAHPRSVLVADCVDAALCVVETCRLLRNSIGLARASYTEFSSCRAALLVIITQCLQKKTDRLREALRDGLAMLKEMSTGGESAKSEMSLIEAFERAISRLDANDDAASSSAKESDYARFKKWEMLWKTDTPAHDARSERSHDAGLPIPPHPAAFWRTGGGHGHGGGSGGGGGHVAPGTGRQGTASLPPAMPFFGLDGSLSPMPPALDEFSAMFGNGYVPGFEGMGGSVNGNWMGL
;
A
#
# COMPACT_ATOMS: atom_id res chain seq x y z
N MET A 1 44.95 -9.10 -49.08
CA MET A 1 43.97 -8.85 -48.00
C MET A 1 42.82 -8.17 -48.68
N ASP A 2 41.88 -8.97 -49.17
CA ASP A 2 41.07 -8.57 -50.31
C ASP A 2 39.63 -8.32 -49.84
N PRO A 3 39.01 -7.20 -50.25
CA PRO A 3 37.58 -6.99 -50.10
C PRO A 3 36.85 -7.70 -51.23
N ASP A 4 35.77 -8.43 -50.94
CA ASP A 4 34.82 -8.86 -51.97
C ASP A 4 33.39 -9.02 -51.42
N ASP A 5 32.45 -9.20 -52.34
CA ASP A 5 31.11 -8.61 -52.28
C ASP A 5 30.06 -9.34 -51.41
N GLY A 6 29.03 -8.60 -51.01
CA GLY A 6 27.94 -9.07 -50.16
C GLY A 6 26.68 -9.44 -50.93
N LEU A 7 26.24 -10.70 -50.84
CA LEU A 7 24.91 -11.11 -51.32
C LEU A 7 23.88 -11.25 -50.19
N ARG A 8 23.04 -10.21 -50.05
CA ARG A 8 21.81 -10.25 -49.24
C ARG A 8 20.80 -11.26 -49.81
N LEU A 9 20.89 -12.52 -49.38
CA LEU A 9 19.89 -13.53 -49.71
C LEU A 9 18.51 -13.15 -49.12
N GLN A 10 17.65 -12.63 -50.00
CA GLN A 10 16.28 -12.27 -49.70
C GLN A 10 15.53 -13.50 -49.16
N ARG A 11 15.17 -13.50 -47.86
CA ARG A 11 14.30 -14.55 -47.31
C ARG A 11 12.90 -14.39 -47.89
N HIS A 12 12.65 -15.12 -48.98
CA HIS A 12 11.37 -15.16 -49.69
C HIS A 12 10.18 -15.18 -48.71
N LYS A 13 9.28 -14.22 -48.89
CA LYS A 13 8.05 -14.04 -48.11
C LYS A 13 7.17 -15.28 -48.27
N GLN A 14 7.33 -16.27 -47.39
CA GLN A 14 6.69 -17.57 -47.54
C GLN A 14 5.17 -17.41 -47.66
N ARG A 15 4.64 -17.85 -48.80
CA ARG A 15 3.20 -17.84 -49.14
C ARG A 15 2.43 -18.48 -47.98
N ARG A 16 1.56 -17.70 -47.31
CA ARG A 16 0.73 -18.22 -46.23
C ARG A 16 -0.20 -19.31 -46.80
N VAL A 17 0.12 -20.56 -46.46
CA VAL A 17 -0.73 -21.73 -46.68
C VAL A 17 -2.08 -21.46 -46.01
N ALA A 18 -3.18 -21.66 -46.76
CA ALA A 18 -4.53 -21.38 -46.28
C ALA A 18 -4.90 -22.30 -45.11
N ASP A 19 -5.71 -21.82 -44.16
CA ASP A 19 -6.01 -22.59 -42.95
C ASP A 19 -6.70 -23.94 -43.22
N LYS A 20 -7.43 -24.08 -44.34
CA LYS A 20 -8.01 -25.36 -44.81
C LYS A 20 -6.96 -26.44 -45.14
N GLU A 21 -5.70 -26.07 -45.37
CA GLU A 21 -4.60 -27.00 -45.66
C GLU A 21 -3.74 -27.31 -44.42
N ARG A 22 -3.97 -26.64 -43.28
CA ARG A 22 -3.18 -26.79 -42.05
C ARG A 22 -3.57 -28.02 -41.22
N LYS A 23 -3.35 -29.22 -41.76
CA LYS A 23 -3.47 -30.46 -40.99
C LYS A 23 -2.47 -30.44 -39.81
N ARG A 24 -2.98 -30.39 -38.57
CA ARG A 24 -2.21 -30.75 -37.36
C ARG A 24 -2.17 -32.27 -37.25
N ALA A 25 -1.02 -32.84 -36.92
CA ALA A 25 -0.93 -34.24 -36.55
C ALA A 25 -1.59 -34.47 -35.18
N VAL A 26 -2.53 -35.42 -35.09
CA VAL A 26 -3.15 -35.83 -33.80
C VAL A 26 -2.10 -36.46 -32.88
N ARG A 27 -1.15 -37.19 -33.45
CA ARG A 27 0.04 -37.75 -32.79
C ARG A 27 1.29 -37.43 -33.60
N ALA A 28 2.34 -36.94 -32.94
CA ALA A 28 3.66 -36.81 -33.54
C ALA A 28 4.39 -38.18 -33.53
N CYS A 29 5.19 -38.47 -34.56
CA CYS A 29 6.08 -39.63 -34.55
C CYS A 29 7.16 -39.48 -33.46
N ASP A 30 7.66 -40.60 -32.96
CA ASP A 30 8.56 -40.62 -31.81
C ASP A 30 9.91 -39.93 -32.13
N GLY A 31 10.34 -39.95 -33.39
CA GLY A 31 11.52 -39.21 -33.87
C GLY A 31 11.36 -37.68 -33.80
N CYS A 32 10.23 -37.13 -34.27
CA CYS A 32 9.95 -35.69 -34.12
C CYS A 32 9.73 -35.31 -32.65
N ARG A 33 9.05 -36.16 -31.87
CA ARG A 33 8.80 -35.95 -30.44
C ARG A 33 10.11 -35.89 -29.63
N ARG A 34 11.03 -36.82 -29.86
CA ARG A 34 12.36 -36.88 -29.20
C ARG A 34 13.19 -35.62 -29.44
N LEU A 35 13.12 -35.05 -30.65
CA LEU A 35 13.85 -33.84 -31.05
C LEU A 35 13.08 -32.54 -30.77
N LYS A 36 11.88 -32.60 -30.17
CA LYS A 36 10.96 -31.46 -29.95
C LYS A 36 10.65 -30.68 -31.26
N GLU A 37 10.76 -31.33 -32.42
CA GLU A 37 10.48 -30.74 -33.73
C GLU A 37 8.99 -30.88 -34.10
N LYS A 38 8.41 -29.86 -34.76
CA LYS A 38 7.01 -29.90 -35.20
C LYS A 38 6.79 -30.98 -36.27
N CYS A 39 6.05 -32.03 -35.91
CA CYS A 39 5.60 -33.08 -36.81
C CYS A 39 4.40 -32.63 -37.67
N ASP A 40 4.38 -32.99 -38.94
CA ASP A 40 3.29 -32.77 -39.89
C ASP A 40 2.31 -33.96 -40.00
N GLY A 41 2.69 -35.13 -39.48
CA GLY A 41 1.88 -36.35 -39.51
C GLY A 41 2.02 -37.15 -40.81
N GLY A 42 1.31 -38.28 -40.88
CA GLY A 42 1.55 -39.31 -41.89
C GLY A 42 2.70 -40.26 -41.50
N VAL A 43 2.76 -41.41 -42.17
CA VAL A 43 3.77 -42.46 -41.92
C VAL A 43 4.40 -42.86 -43.26
N PRO A 44 5.67 -42.52 -43.53
CA PRO A 44 6.49 -41.54 -42.81
C PRO A 44 5.99 -40.10 -42.99
N CYS A 45 6.17 -39.24 -41.99
CA CYS A 45 5.85 -37.82 -42.09
C CYS A 45 6.83 -37.09 -43.03
N ARG A 46 6.39 -36.03 -43.73
CA ARG A 46 7.23 -35.38 -44.77
C ARG A 46 8.52 -34.84 -44.19
N ARG A 47 8.53 -34.45 -42.91
CA ARG A 47 9.75 -33.97 -42.23
C ARG A 47 10.79 -35.09 -42.03
N CYS A 48 10.38 -36.29 -41.60
CA CYS A 48 11.29 -37.45 -41.54
C CYS A 48 11.75 -37.87 -42.94
N THR A 49 10.84 -37.94 -43.92
CA THR A 49 11.16 -38.29 -45.32
C THR A 49 12.21 -37.35 -45.92
N ARG A 50 12.02 -36.03 -45.79
CA ARG A 50 12.96 -35.03 -46.32
C ARG A 50 14.32 -35.06 -45.63
N LEU A 51 14.36 -35.42 -44.34
CA LEU A 51 15.59 -35.52 -43.55
C LEU A 51 16.22 -36.93 -43.59
N ARG A 52 15.65 -37.87 -44.35
CA ARG A 52 16.05 -39.29 -44.43
C ARG A 52 16.21 -39.95 -43.05
N ARG A 53 15.26 -39.70 -42.13
CA ARG A 53 15.19 -40.29 -40.78
C ARG A 53 14.06 -41.32 -40.71
N GLN A 54 14.22 -42.35 -39.88
CA GLN A 54 13.12 -43.26 -39.50
C GLN A 54 11.93 -42.49 -38.90
N CYS A 55 10.73 -43.05 -39.05
CA CYS A 55 9.47 -42.39 -38.68
C CYS A 55 8.52 -43.40 -38.03
N GLU A 56 8.66 -43.58 -36.73
CA GLU A 56 8.07 -44.69 -35.97
C GLU A 56 7.12 -44.18 -34.86
N PHE A 57 6.23 -45.05 -34.40
CA PHE A 57 5.13 -44.77 -33.48
C PHE A 57 4.92 -45.99 -32.54
N LEU A 58 5.91 -46.29 -31.69
CA LEU A 58 6.06 -47.61 -31.05
C LEU A 58 5.30 -47.81 -29.72
N THR A 59 4.60 -46.79 -29.22
CA THR A 59 3.80 -46.88 -27.98
C THR A 59 2.31 -47.08 -28.27
N PRO A 60 1.68 -48.21 -27.87
CA PRO A 60 0.23 -48.37 -27.93
C PRO A 60 -0.48 -47.60 -26.80
N THR A 61 -1.69 -47.11 -27.08
CA THR A 61 -2.63 -46.61 -26.08
C THR A 61 -4.03 -47.06 -26.49
N THR A 62 -4.49 -48.20 -25.98
CA THR A 62 -5.81 -48.77 -26.29
C THR A 62 -6.85 -48.25 -25.31
N ARG A 63 -7.79 -47.45 -25.81
CA ARG A 63 -9.06 -47.10 -25.17
C ARG A 63 -10.11 -46.99 -26.27
N GLU A 64 -10.96 -48.00 -26.39
CA GLU A 64 -12.07 -48.01 -27.35
C GLU A 64 -13.36 -48.54 -26.70
N GLU A 65 -14.47 -47.95 -27.14
CA GLU A 65 -15.87 -48.28 -26.89
C GLU A 65 -16.58 -48.13 -28.26
N PRO A 66 -17.88 -48.45 -28.43
CA PRO A 66 -18.57 -49.69 -28.05
C PRO A 66 -19.44 -50.23 -29.23
N GLY A 67 -20.04 -51.43 -29.08
CA GLY A 67 -21.32 -51.71 -29.76
C GLY A 67 -21.58 -53.13 -30.31
N ALA A 68 -22.88 -53.48 -30.32
CA ALA A 68 -23.55 -54.53 -31.11
C ALA A 68 -23.31 -56.03 -30.81
N GLU A 69 -24.26 -56.59 -30.04
CA GLU A 69 -25.07 -57.79 -30.36
C GLU A 69 -24.52 -59.24 -30.32
N SER A 70 -25.24 -60.04 -29.50
CA SER A 70 -25.66 -61.44 -29.71
C SER A 70 -24.76 -62.64 -29.35
N ALA A 71 -25.06 -63.19 -28.17
CA ALA A 71 -25.33 -64.61 -27.90
C ALA A 71 -24.31 -65.71 -28.28
N ALA A 72 -23.34 -65.95 -27.39
CA ALA A 72 -22.95 -67.32 -26.97
C ALA A 72 -22.35 -67.32 -25.55
N ARG A 73 -22.72 -68.29 -24.71
CA ARG A 73 -22.11 -68.52 -23.37
C ARG A 73 -21.02 -69.60 -23.46
N PRO A 74 -19.76 -69.29 -23.13
CA PRO A 74 -18.84 -70.24 -22.50
C PRO A 74 -19.17 -70.40 -21.00
N ARG A 75 -18.56 -71.40 -20.34
CA ARG A 75 -18.67 -71.60 -18.88
C ARG A 75 -17.66 -70.70 -18.15
N PRO A 76 -17.95 -70.26 -16.90
CA PRO A 76 -17.01 -69.50 -16.08
C PRO A 76 -15.71 -70.28 -15.85
N SER A 77 -14.61 -69.56 -15.66
CA SER A 77 -13.30 -70.15 -15.43
C SER A 77 -13.12 -70.52 -13.95
N GLN A 78 -12.20 -71.45 -13.65
CA GLN A 78 -11.90 -71.87 -12.27
C GLN A 78 -11.35 -70.74 -11.38
N GLN A 79 -11.02 -69.59 -11.97
CA GLN A 79 -10.47 -68.42 -11.29
C GLN A 79 -11.57 -67.54 -10.67
N GLU A 80 -12.70 -67.34 -11.36
CA GLU A 80 -13.87 -66.62 -10.84
C GLU A 80 -14.46 -67.34 -9.62
N ASP A 81 -14.48 -68.68 -9.68
CA ASP A 81 -14.98 -69.55 -8.60
C ASP A 81 -14.08 -69.52 -7.35
N SER A 82 -12.79 -69.16 -7.50
CA SER A 82 -11.87 -68.90 -6.39
C SER A 82 -12.14 -67.54 -5.75
N GLU A 83 -12.29 -66.50 -6.58
CA GLU A 83 -12.48 -65.12 -6.13
C GLU A 83 -13.86 -64.93 -5.45
N LEU A 84 -14.91 -65.61 -5.94
CA LEU A 84 -16.22 -65.66 -5.30
C LEU A 84 -16.16 -66.28 -3.90
N ARG A 85 -15.50 -67.43 -3.73
CA ARG A 85 -15.34 -68.07 -2.40
C ARG A 85 -14.55 -67.20 -1.44
N GLN A 86 -13.47 -66.56 -1.91
CA GLN A 86 -12.67 -65.65 -1.10
C GLN A 86 -13.48 -64.41 -0.68
N ARG A 87 -14.32 -63.87 -1.58
CA ARG A 87 -15.24 -62.76 -1.28
C ARG A 87 -16.33 -63.16 -0.28
N MET A 88 -16.89 -64.36 -0.39
CA MET A 88 -17.85 -64.89 0.59
C MET A 88 -17.23 -64.99 1.98
N ALA A 89 -16.02 -65.55 2.11
CA ALA A 89 -15.31 -65.65 3.39
C ALA A 89 -15.02 -64.28 4.04
N TYR A 90 -14.77 -63.23 3.24
CA TYR A 90 -14.65 -61.86 3.77
C TYR A 90 -16.00 -61.28 4.23
N MET A 91 -17.09 -61.56 3.53
CA MET A 91 -18.43 -61.10 3.92
C MET A 91 -18.95 -61.84 5.17
N GLU A 92 -18.66 -63.14 5.31
CA GLU A 92 -18.91 -63.90 6.55
C GLU A 92 -18.15 -63.30 7.74
N ARG A 93 -16.86 -62.96 7.58
CA ARG A 93 -16.07 -62.28 8.63
C ARG A 93 -16.62 -60.91 9.03
N LEU A 94 -17.13 -60.14 8.06
CA LEU A 94 -17.77 -58.85 8.34
C LEU A 94 -19.10 -59.03 9.08
N LEU A 95 -19.96 -59.93 8.61
CA LEU A 95 -21.25 -60.21 9.24
C LEU A 95 -21.07 -60.72 10.68
N ALA A 96 -20.16 -61.67 10.92
CA ALA A 96 -19.89 -62.22 12.25
C ALA A 96 -19.40 -61.15 13.24
N HIS A 97 -18.69 -60.13 12.76
CA HIS A 97 -18.25 -58.99 13.57
C HIS A 97 -19.42 -58.07 13.97
N TYR A 98 -20.33 -57.77 13.04
CA TYR A 98 -21.48 -56.88 13.29
C TYR A 98 -22.68 -57.55 13.95
N THR A 99 -22.86 -58.87 13.83
CA THR A 99 -23.95 -59.63 14.51
C THR A 99 -23.50 -60.26 15.83
N GLY A 100 -22.19 -60.30 16.11
CA GLY A 100 -21.61 -60.95 17.28
C GLY A 100 -21.67 -62.48 17.28
N GLN A 101 -22.18 -63.11 16.21
CA GLN A 101 -22.32 -64.57 16.11
C GLN A 101 -21.11 -65.22 15.47
N SER A 102 -20.50 -66.19 16.16
CA SER A 102 -19.22 -66.81 15.79
C SER A 102 -19.31 -67.95 14.77
N ARG A 103 -20.52 -68.30 14.31
CA ARG A 103 -20.77 -69.18 13.16
C ARG A 103 -21.97 -68.69 12.37
N LEU A 104 -21.82 -68.66 11.04
CA LEU A 104 -22.85 -68.23 10.08
C LEU A 104 -23.03 -69.34 9.04
N ASP A 105 -23.78 -70.38 9.39
CA ASP A 105 -24.18 -71.40 8.41
C ASP A 105 -25.41 -70.94 7.60
N ALA A 106 -25.73 -71.70 6.55
CA ALA A 106 -26.79 -71.34 5.60
C ALA A 106 -28.19 -71.26 6.24
N GLU A 107 -28.46 -72.01 7.30
CA GLU A 107 -29.77 -72.00 7.98
C GLU A 107 -29.85 -70.82 8.97
N THR A 108 -28.75 -70.50 9.65
CA THR A 108 -28.62 -69.30 10.50
C THR A 108 -28.72 -68.01 9.68
N LEU A 109 -28.05 -67.93 8.53
CA LEU A 109 -28.13 -66.76 7.63
C LEU A 109 -29.54 -66.57 7.04
N LYS A 110 -30.21 -67.68 6.68
CA LYS A 110 -31.59 -67.68 6.18
C LYS A 110 -32.59 -67.18 7.23
N THR A 111 -32.50 -67.68 8.46
CA THR A 111 -33.33 -67.19 9.57
C THR A 111 -33.07 -65.73 9.92
N LEU A 112 -31.84 -65.24 9.77
CA LEU A 112 -31.54 -63.81 9.87
C LEU A 112 -32.26 -63.00 8.78
N ALA A 113 -32.18 -63.42 7.51
CA ALA A 113 -32.87 -62.75 6.40
C ALA A 113 -34.40 -62.73 6.59
N ASP A 114 -34.99 -63.87 6.96
CA ASP A 114 -36.43 -64.03 7.25
C ASP A 114 -36.93 -63.13 8.40
N SER A 115 -36.03 -62.66 9.27
CA SER A 115 -36.33 -61.72 10.37
C SER A 115 -36.29 -60.26 9.91
N VAL A 116 -35.37 -59.91 9.00
CA VAL A 116 -35.23 -58.56 8.46
C VAL A 116 -36.42 -58.18 7.57
N GLU A 117 -36.92 -59.11 6.75
CA GLU A 117 -38.11 -58.84 5.90
C GLU A 117 -39.39 -58.62 6.71
N LYS A 118 -39.48 -59.14 7.94
CA LYS A 118 -40.66 -59.01 8.81
C LYS A 118 -40.59 -57.77 9.73
N GLY A 119 -39.46 -57.07 9.79
CA GLY A 119 -39.18 -55.98 10.74
C GLY A 119 -39.58 -54.57 10.30
N ARG A 120 -40.80 -54.35 9.78
CA ARG A 120 -41.27 -53.00 9.36
C ARG A 120 -42.65 -52.58 9.91
N ALA A 121 -42.75 -52.48 11.23
CA ALA A 121 -43.70 -51.63 11.96
C ALA A 121 -43.18 -51.34 13.38
N GLY A 122 -43.55 -50.20 13.98
CA GLY A 122 -43.42 -49.94 15.43
C GLY A 122 -44.75 -50.20 16.17
N PRO A 123 -44.97 -49.71 17.40
CA PRO A 123 -44.12 -48.79 18.21
C PRO A 123 -44.04 -49.16 19.74
N GLU A 124 -43.68 -48.16 20.57
CA GLU A 124 -43.96 -48.01 22.02
C GLU A 124 -43.13 -48.79 23.08
N ALA A 125 -43.27 -48.36 24.35
CA ALA A 125 -42.37 -48.60 25.50
C ALA A 125 -43.08 -49.32 26.68
N PRO A 126 -42.41 -49.60 27.84
CA PRO A 126 -42.24 -48.58 28.90
C PRO A 126 -40.91 -48.71 29.72
N GLY A 127 -40.71 -47.84 30.72
CA GLY A 127 -39.57 -47.91 31.67
C GLY A 127 -39.99 -48.29 33.11
N PRO A 128 -39.08 -48.13 34.10
CA PRO A 128 -39.49 -47.73 35.45
C PRO A 128 -38.65 -46.56 36.05
N GLN A 129 -38.94 -46.22 37.32
CA GLN A 129 -38.61 -44.96 38.01
C GLN A 129 -37.27 -44.92 38.78
N PRO A 130 -36.80 -43.73 39.22
CA PRO A 130 -35.60 -43.52 40.04
C PRO A 130 -35.87 -43.49 41.56
N ASP A 131 -34.81 -43.44 42.37
CA ASP A 131 -34.78 -42.73 43.67
C ASP A 131 -33.32 -42.34 44.07
N PRO A 132 -33.10 -41.40 45.02
CA PRO A 132 -31.79 -40.80 45.30
C PRO A 132 -31.18 -41.12 46.69
N ASP A 133 -29.86 -40.95 46.85
CA ASP A 133 -29.24 -40.29 48.02
C ASP A 133 -27.81 -39.77 47.67
N ALA A 134 -27.18 -39.02 48.58
CA ALA A 134 -25.99 -38.20 48.32
C ALA A 134 -24.68 -38.70 49.01
N THR A 135 -23.50 -38.23 48.52
CA THR A 135 -22.43 -37.60 49.34
C THR A 135 -21.24 -37.11 48.47
N MET A 136 -20.25 -36.46 49.10
CA MET A 136 -19.04 -35.83 48.53
C MET A 136 -17.92 -36.89 48.30
N ASP A 137 -16.78 -36.68 47.63
CA ASP A 137 -15.98 -35.50 47.24
C ASP A 137 -15.25 -35.73 45.88
N PRO A 138 -14.58 -34.72 45.27
CA PRO A 138 -13.96 -34.84 43.94
C PRO A 138 -12.41 -34.99 43.93
N ASP A 139 -11.88 -36.09 43.38
CA ASP A 139 -10.53 -36.12 42.78
C ASP A 139 -10.35 -37.31 41.78
N VAL A 140 -9.34 -37.19 40.91
CA VAL A 140 -8.76 -38.19 39.98
C VAL A 140 -9.70 -38.88 38.97
N GLY A 141 -9.68 -38.43 37.72
CA GLY A 141 -10.35 -39.12 36.60
C GLY A 141 -10.09 -38.51 35.22
N ALA A 142 -8.88 -38.64 34.69
CA ALA A 142 -8.57 -38.15 33.34
C ALA A 142 -9.09 -39.12 32.26
N GLU A 143 -10.22 -38.80 31.62
CA GLU A 143 -10.75 -39.58 30.50
C GLU A 143 -9.89 -39.38 29.24
N VAL A 144 -9.18 -40.42 28.84
CA VAL A 144 -8.45 -40.48 27.57
C VAL A 144 -9.44 -40.79 26.45
N GLU A 145 -9.84 -39.78 25.68
CA GLU A 145 -10.59 -39.99 24.42
C GLU A 145 -9.74 -40.80 23.42
N VAL A 146 -9.91 -42.12 23.40
CA VAL A 146 -9.34 -43.00 22.37
C VAL A 146 -10.11 -42.81 21.06
N LYS A 147 -9.80 -41.74 20.33
CA LYS A 147 -10.37 -41.45 19.01
C LYS A 147 -9.94 -42.53 18.01
N SER A 148 -10.87 -43.41 17.65
CA SER A 148 -10.69 -44.47 16.65
C SER A 148 -10.36 -43.87 15.28
N GLN A 149 -9.15 -44.11 14.78
CA GLN A 149 -8.67 -43.56 13.51
C GLN A 149 -9.33 -44.24 12.31
N SER A 150 -10.37 -43.60 11.75
CA SER A 150 -10.88 -43.92 10.40
C SER A 150 -10.05 -43.17 9.35
N SER A 151 -9.08 -43.86 8.75
CA SER A 151 -8.20 -43.27 7.73
C SER A 151 -8.91 -43.09 6.38
N ASP A 152 -9.31 -41.85 6.06
CA ASP A 152 -8.93 -41.14 4.81
C ASP A 152 -9.51 -39.70 4.83
N SER A 153 -9.02 -38.86 5.77
CA SER A 153 -9.30 -37.43 5.77
C SER A 153 -7.98 -36.66 5.84
N PHE A 154 -7.71 -35.86 4.80
CA PHE A 154 -6.53 -35.00 4.75
C PHE A 154 -6.75 -33.80 5.69
N GLN A 155 -6.49 -34.00 6.98
CA GLN A 155 -6.39 -32.90 7.94
C GLN A 155 -5.23 -32.00 7.52
N VAL A 156 -5.54 -30.72 7.27
CA VAL A 156 -4.51 -29.70 7.05
C VAL A 156 -3.79 -29.49 8.37
N ASP A 157 -2.45 -29.47 8.32
CA ASP A 157 -1.60 -29.34 9.51
C ASP A 157 -1.95 -28.10 10.34
N GLU A 158 -1.99 -28.25 11.66
CA GLU A 158 -2.36 -27.15 12.56
C GLU A 158 -1.21 -26.12 12.70
N ILE A 159 -1.58 -24.84 12.83
CA ILE A 159 -0.63 -23.74 12.97
C ILE A 159 -0.14 -23.68 14.42
N THR A 160 1.19 -23.63 14.61
CA THR A 160 1.76 -23.46 15.94
C THR A 160 1.89 -21.98 16.29
N VAL A 161 1.23 -21.55 17.37
CA VAL A 161 1.55 -20.32 18.10
C VAL A 161 1.88 -20.72 19.54
N GLN A 162 3.16 -20.83 19.86
CA GLN A 162 3.66 -21.28 21.16
C GLN A 162 4.04 -20.05 22.01
N PRO A 163 3.39 -19.82 23.17
CA PRO A 163 3.81 -18.78 24.11
C PRO A 163 5.20 -19.08 24.68
N LEU A 164 5.98 -18.02 24.85
CA LEU A 164 7.27 -18.00 25.54
C LEU A 164 7.19 -16.96 26.67
N GLU A 165 8.30 -16.70 27.35
CA GLU A 165 8.37 -15.67 28.41
C GLU A 165 8.12 -14.25 27.86
N ASN A 166 7.67 -13.32 28.74
CA ASN A 166 7.58 -11.88 28.46
C ASN A 166 6.83 -11.50 27.15
N ASN A 167 5.61 -11.99 26.95
CA ASN A 167 4.75 -11.70 25.78
C ASN A 167 5.32 -12.09 24.40
N ILE A 168 6.46 -12.80 24.38
CA ILE A 168 7.03 -13.37 23.15
C ILE A 168 6.23 -14.62 22.78
N THR A 169 6.04 -14.82 21.49
CA THR A 169 5.40 -16.02 20.93
C THR A 169 6.22 -16.53 19.75
N HIS A 170 6.44 -17.83 19.67
CA HIS A 170 6.96 -18.47 18.46
C HIS A 170 5.80 -18.85 17.53
N TYR A 171 5.89 -18.45 16.26
CA TYR A 171 4.95 -18.83 15.21
C TYR A 171 5.61 -19.77 14.20
N SER A 172 4.93 -20.87 13.89
CA SER A 172 5.20 -21.70 12.71
C SER A 172 3.91 -22.00 11.96
N GLY A 173 3.90 -21.66 10.67
CA GLY A 173 2.83 -22.04 9.75
C GLY A 173 2.79 -23.56 9.53
N GLU A 174 1.61 -24.03 9.12
CA GLU A 174 1.20 -25.40 8.87
C GLU A 174 2.28 -26.25 8.16
N PHE A 175 2.84 -25.74 7.06
CA PHE A 175 3.83 -26.42 6.21
C PHE A 175 5.29 -26.12 6.57
N SER A 176 5.61 -25.60 7.76
CA SER A 176 6.98 -25.27 8.12
C SER A 176 7.84 -26.52 8.39
N HIS A 177 9.14 -26.43 8.10
CA HIS A 177 10.12 -27.47 8.46
C HIS A 177 10.17 -27.74 9.98
N TRP A 178 9.77 -26.78 10.81
CA TRP A 178 9.70 -26.92 12.26
C TRP A 178 8.43 -27.66 12.69
N ASN A 179 7.27 -27.36 12.09
CA ASN A 179 6.04 -28.14 12.29
C ASN A 179 6.23 -29.60 11.80
N PHE A 180 7.03 -29.82 10.76
CA PHE A 180 7.41 -31.16 10.31
C PHE A 180 8.38 -31.87 11.28
N SER A 181 9.42 -31.18 11.79
CA SER A 181 10.35 -31.79 12.75
C SER A 181 9.71 -32.07 14.11
N MET A 182 8.76 -31.24 14.57
CA MET A 182 8.00 -31.51 15.79
C MET A 182 7.06 -32.72 15.65
N ARG A 183 6.47 -32.95 14.48
CA ARG A 183 5.73 -34.20 14.20
C ARG A 183 6.66 -35.42 14.18
N ILE A 184 7.87 -35.31 13.64
CA ILE A 184 8.87 -36.39 13.73
C ILE A 184 9.27 -36.65 15.19
N LYS A 185 9.50 -35.60 15.99
CA LYS A 185 9.78 -35.70 17.44
C LYS A 185 8.64 -36.45 18.15
N GLN A 186 7.40 -36.02 17.98
CA GLN A 186 6.21 -36.68 18.55
C GLN A 186 6.06 -38.14 18.10
N TRP A 187 6.32 -38.44 16.83
CA TRP A 187 6.25 -39.82 16.32
C TRP A 187 7.37 -40.71 16.89
N ILE A 188 8.57 -40.18 17.11
CA ILE A 188 9.65 -40.88 17.83
C ILE A 188 9.26 -41.10 19.30
N GLU A 189 8.74 -40.07 19.97
CA GLU A 189 8.25 -40.15 21.36
C GLU A 189 7.08 -41.15 21.54
N GLN A 190 6.30 -41.42 20.49
CA GLN A 190 5.28 -42.48 20.45
C GLN A 190 5.84 -43.88 20.15
N CYS A 191 7.02 -43.98 19.56
CA CYS A 191 7.70 -45.25 19.24
C CYS A 191 8.66 -45.71 20.35
N ASP A 192 9.10 -44.80 21.23
CA ASP A 192 10.03 -45.10 22.32
C ASP A 192 9.32 -45.75 23.52
N THR A 193 10.06 -46.48 24.34
CA THR A 193 9.52 -47.15 25.53
C THR A 193 9.54 -46.22 26.76
N PRO A 194 8.61 -46.37 27.73
CA PRO A 194 8.49 -45.43 28.86
C PRO A 194 9.75 -45.24 29.72
N ASP A 195 10.61 -46.26 29.79
CA ASP A 195 11.89 -46.25 30.52
C ASP A 195 13.09 -45.79 29.65
N GLY A 196 12.83 -45.33 28.42
CA GLY A 196 13.84 -44.83 27.48
C GLY A 196 14.43 -43.46 27.88
N PRO A 197 15.69 -43.17 27.53
CA PRO A 197 16.32 -41.88 27.80
C PRO A 197 15.74 -40.79 26.89
N LYS A 198 14.75 -40.03 27.39
CA LYS A 198 14.06 -38.95 26.68
C LYS A 198 15.05 -38.01 25.98
N THR A 199 14.97 -37.92 24.66
CA THR A 199 15.89 -37.12 23.83
C THR A 199 15.55 -35.64 23.95
N GLN A 200 16.23 -34.93 24.85
CA GLN A 200 16.01 -33.50 25.08
C GLN A 200 16.67 -32.64 23.98
N PHE A 201 15.87 -32.21 23.01
CA PHE A 201 16.28 -31.22 22.01
C PHE A 201 16.34 -29.82 22.62
N LYS A 202 17.41 -29.06 22.35
CA LYS A 202 17.46 -27.62 22.67
C LYS A 202 16.73 -26.85 21.57
N GLU A 203 15.54 -26.36 21.89
CA GLU A 203 14.77 -25.47 21.01
C GLU A 203 15.41 -24.05 21.02
N TYR A 204 15.43 -23.40 19.84
CA TYR A 204 16.05 -22.09 19.62
C TYR A 204 15.09 -21.23 18.78
N TYR A 205 14.69 -20.08 19.34
CA TYR A 205 13.63 -19.23 18.78
C TYR A 205 14.10 -17.81 18.45
N ARG A 206 15.14 -17.30 19.14
CA ARG A 206 15.61 -15.92 19.06
C ARG A 206 17.15 -15.89 19.14
N PRO A 207 17.83 -15.03 18.35
CA PRO A 207 19.28 -14.87 18.40
C PRO A 207 19.68 -13.93 19.54
N GLU A 208 19.57 -14.41 20.78
CA GLU A 208 19.95 -13.64 21.97
C GLU A 208 21.43 -13.21 21.96
N GLU A 209 22.29 -14.00 21.33
CA GLU A 209 23.71 -13.73 21.11
C GLU A 209 24.00 -12.52 20.20
N LEU A 210 22.98 -11.96 19.52
CA LEU A 210 23.09 -10.74 18.71
C LEU A 210 22.56 -9.49 19.44
N GLN A 211 22.09 -9.61 20.68
CA GLN A 211 21.63 -8.47 21.48
C GLN A 211 22.81 -7.64 21.99
N SER A 212 22.61 -6.32 22.03
CA SER A 212 23.56 -5.37 22.59
C SER A 212 23.79 -5.64 24.08
N THR A 213 24.98 -5.30 24.59
CA THR A 213 25.21 -5.26 26.04
C THR A 213 24.30 -4.18 26.65
N SER A 214 23.57 -4.55 27.71
CA SER A 214 22.53 -3.69 28.29
C SER A 214 23.13 -2.38 28.81
N ASN A 215 22.82 -1.28 28.12
CA ASN A 215 23.26 0.08 28.47
C ASN A 215 22.05 0.93 28.87
N THR A 216 21.33 0.49 29.90
CA THR A 216 20.16 1.20 30.46
C THR A 216 20.48 2.65 30.82
N VAL A 217 21.70 2.91 31.30
CA VAL A 217 22.22 4.25 31.67
C VAL A 217 21.98 5.28 30.56
N ALA A 218 22.24 4.93 29.28
CA ALA A 218 22.05 5.86 28.17
C ALA A 218 20.58 6.27 28.00
N SER A 219 19.64 5.32 28.05
CA SER A 219 18.21 5.62 27.93
C SER A 219 17.67 6.33 29.17
N LEU A 220 18.08 5.92 30.37
CA LEU A 220 17.74 6.59 31.63
C LEU A 220 18.19 8.06 31.64
N SER A 221 19.39 8.36 31.11
CA SER A 221 19.91 9.73 31.02
C SER A 221 19.12 10.68 30.11
N SER A 222 18.22 10.15 29.28
CA SER A 222 17.35 10.93 28.39
C SER A 222 15.96 11.20 28.96
N LEU A 223 15.60 10.62 30.11
CA LEU A 223 14.29 10.79 30.73
C LEU A 223 14.09 12.23 31.25
N PRO A 224 12.95 12.87 30.97
CA PRO A 224 12.65 14.21 31.49
C PRO A 224 12.21 14.12 32.97
N PRO A 225 12.05 15.26 33.68
CA PRO A 225 11.40 15.27 34.99
C PRO A 225 10.02 14.62 34.94
N ARG A 226 9.62 13.89 35.99
CA ARG A 226 8.42 13.03 35.96
C ARG A 226 7.14 13.77 35.54
N TYR A 227 6.90 14.98 36.04
CA TYR A 227 5.74 15.80 35.66
C TYR A 227 5.69 16.15 34.16
N VAL A 228 6.85 16.20 33.47
CA VAL A 228 6.93 16.39 32.02
C VAL A 228 6.61 15.09 31.30
N ALA A 229 7.06 13.94 31.81
CA ALA A 229 6.70 12.63 31.26
C ALA A 229 5.18 12.39 31.34
N ASP A 230 4.56 12.64 32.50
CA ASP A 230 3.10 12.50 32.66
C ASP A 230 2.33 13.47 31.74
N PHE A 231 2.82 14.70 31.52
CA PHE A 231 2.25 15.64 30.55
C PHE A 231 2.37 15.16 29.10
N LEU A 232 3.53 14.66 28.67
CA LEU A 232 3.71 14.15 27.30
C LEU A 232 2.87 12.90 27.03
N VAL A 233 2.73 12.02 28.04
CA VAL A 233 1.81 10.87 28.00
C VAL A 233 0.35 11.33 27.95
N HIS A 234 -0.02 12.39 28.68
CA HIS A 234 -1.35 12.99 28.57
C HIS A 234 -1.62 13.49 27.14
N ALA A 235 -0.74 14.33 26.58
CA ALA A 235 -0.88 14.87 25.23
C ALA A 235 -0.97 13.77 24.15
N PHE A 236 -0.17 12.68 24.28
CA PHE A 236 -0.25 11.51 23.40
C PHE A 236 -1.67 10.91 23.38
N PHE A 237 -2.21 10.52 24.54
CA PHE A 237 -3.54 9.90 24.60
C PHE A 237 -4.70 10.88 24.38
N ASN A 238 -4.51 12.19 24.62
CA ASN A 238 -5.55 13.21 24.45
C ASN A 238 -5.70 13.65 22.98
N HIS A 239 -4.63 13.55 22.17
CA HIS A 239 -4.60 14.15 20.83
C HIS A 239 -4.10 13.22 19.71
N ALA A 240 -3.17 12.30 19.98
CA ALA A 240 -2.66 11.36 18.97
C ALA A 240 -3.48 10.07 18.91
N GLU A 241 -3.75 9.42 20.07
CA GLU A 241 -4.52 8.17 20.12
C GLU A 241 -6.03 8.39 19.94
N THR A 242 -6.45 8.55 18.69
CA THR A 242 -7.84 8.93 18.33
C THR A 242 -8.70 7.74 17.89
N SER A 243 -8.36 7.07 16.78
CA SER A 243 -9.18 6.00 16.17
C SER A 243 -8.45 4.66 16.05
N TYR A 244 -7.31 4.52 16.73
CA TYR A 244 -6.41 3.37 16.68
C TYR A 244 -5.88 3.09 18.08
N PHE A 245 -5.63 1.83 18.42
CA PHE A 245 -5.04 1.43 19.69
C PHE A 245 -3.55 1.11 19.52
N TYR A 246 -2.69 1.67 20.38
CA TYR A 246 -1.25 1.40 20.37
C TYR A 246 -0.78 0.69 21.64
N VAL A 247 -1.12 1.24 22.80
CA VAL A 247 -0.71 0.77 24.13
C VAL A 247 -1.86 0.98 25.11
N GLU A 248 -1.95 0.13 26.14
CA GLU A 248 -2.90 0.35 27.22
C GLU A 248 -2.35 1.41 28.19
N ARG A 249 -3.20 2.30 28.70
CA ARG A 249 -2.81 3.48 29.50
C ARG A 249 -2.34 3.09 30.90
N HIS A 250 -3.05 2.19 31.60
CA HIS A 250 -2.65 1.75 32.94
C HIS A 250 -1.31 1.02 32.89
N TRP A 251 -1.15 0.08 31.95
CA TRP A 251 0.11 -0.60 31.66
C TRP A 251 1.25 0.39 31.38
N LEU A 252 1.04 1.40 30.54
CA LEU A 252 2.10 2.38 30.27
C LEU A 252 2.47 3.17 31.53
N GLN A 253 1.49 3.51 32.37
CA GLN A 253 1.72 4.20 33.64
C GLN A 253 2.52 3.32 34.61
N GLU A 254 2.16 2.04 34.81
CA GLU A 254 2.92 1.08 35.61
C GLU A 254 4.38 0.95 35.14
N LYS A 255 4.59 0.89 33.81
CA LYS A 255 5.96 0.84 33.25
C LYS A 255 6.72 2.14 33.46
N LEU A 256 6.04 3.28 33.41
CA LEU A 256 6.63 4.58 33.74
C LEU A 256 7.01 4.69 35.23
N ASP A 257 6.16 4.17 36.12
CA ASP A 257 6.44 4.12 37.57
C ASP A 257 7.66 3.26 37.85
N VAL A 258 7.74 2.03 37.31
CA VAL A 258 8.91 1.14 37.43
C VAL A 258 10.19 1.82 36.92
N VAL A 259 10.13 2.53 35.80
CA VAL A 259 11.30 3.21 35.20
C VAL A 259 11.80 4.38 36.05
N TYR A 260 10.93 5.10 36.77
CA TYR A 260 11.32 6.24 37.60
C TYR A 260 11.65 5.86 39.05
N GLU A 261 10.94 4.89 39.64
CA GLU A 261 11.11 4.49 41.03
C GLU A 261 12.13 3.35 41.22
N ASN A 262 12.21 2.42 40.26
CA ASN A 262 13.10 1.26 40.34
C ASN A 262 13.82 0.96 39.00
N PRO A 263 14.59 1.93 38.44
CA PRO A 263 15.33 1.73 37.19
C PRO A 263 16.36 0.59 37.25
N GLY A 264 16.78 0.15 38.45
CA GLY A 264 17.65 -1.01 38.65
C GLY A 264 16.99 -2.37 38.35
N SER A 265 15.66 -2.41 38.20
CA SER A 265 14.92 -3.61 37.79
C SER A 265 14.91 -3.85 36.28
N LEU A 266 15.28 -2.85 35.47
CA LEU A 266 15.19 -2.90 34.01
C LEU A 266 16.24 -3.84 33.41
N THR A 267 15.79 -4.77 32.58
CA THR A 267 16.62 -5.79 31.94
C THR A 267 16.77 -5.55 30.42
N ARG A 268 17.57 -6.38 29.75
CA ARG A 268 17.61 -6.44 28.27
C ARG A 268 16.25 -6.79 27.62
N ARG A 269 15.30 -7.37 28.36
CA ARG A 269 13.95 -7.69 27.85
C ARG A 269 13.06 -6.45 27.77
N ASP A 270 13.29 -5.47 28.64
CA ASP A 270 12.48 -4.25 28.76
C ASP A 270 12.85 -3.18 27.71
N VAL A 271 13.74 -3.50 26.77
CA VAL A 271 14.17 -2.58 25.70
C VAL A 271 13.01 -2.18 24.77
N GLY A 272 12.04 -3.08 24.54
CA GLY A 272 10.78 -2.75 23.86
C GLY A 272 9.98 -1.68 24.62
N THR A 273 9.80 -1.89 25.93
CA THR A 273 9.13 -0.95 26.85
C THR A 273 9.81 0.42 26.88
N MET A 274 11.14 0.46 26.99
CA MET A 274 11.90 1.72 26.95
C MET A 274 11.78 2.43 25.61
N CYS A 275 11.75 1.69 24.50
CA CYS A 275 11.53 2.24 23.17
C CYS A 275 10.12 2.85 23.04
N ILE A 276 9.09 2.17 23.55
CA ILE A 276 7.71 2.67 23.65
C ILE A 276 7.65 3.98 24.45
N ILE A 277 8.21 4.04 25.66
CA ILE A 277 8.16 5.23 26.53
C ILE A 277 8.81 6.43 25.82
N LEU A 278 9.99 6.24 25.23
CA LEU A 278 10.70 7.30 24.51
C LEU A 278 9.91 7.79 23.28
N ILE A 279 9.35 6.89 22.48
CA ILE A 279 8.59 7.32 21.29
C ILE A 279 7.22 7.91 21.64
N VAL A 280 6.59 7.50 22.74
CA VAL A 280 5.39 8.16 23.28
C VAL A 280 5.71 9.59 23.72
N PHE A 281 6.85 9.84 24.38
CA PHE A 281 7.30 11.21 24.66
C PHE A 281 7.53 12.01 23.38
N ALA A 282 8.18 11.41 22.37
CA ALA A 282 8.41 12.05 21.07
C ALA A 282 7.08 12.46 20.39
N ILE A 283 6.08 11.56 20.36
CA ILE A 283 4.75 11.89 19.83
C ILE A 283 4.05 12.93 20.72
N GLY A 284 4.17 12.83 22.05
CA GLY A 284 3.65 13.84 22.98
C GLY A 284 4.12 15.27 22.63
N THR A 285 5.40 15.45 22.29
CA THR A 285 5.92 16.77 21.88
C THR A 285 5.27 17.30 20.59
N GLN A 286 4.86 16.42 19.67
CA GLN A 286 4.19 16.82 18.41
C GLN A 286 2.77 17.40 18.61
N TYR A 287 2.17 17.20 19.79
CA TYR A 287 0.81 17.64 20.12
C TYR A 287 0.74 18.55 21.36
N ALA A 288 1.83 18.70 22.11
CA ALA A 288 1.89 19.46 23.38
C ALA A 288 1.32 20.88 23.30
N TYR A 289 1.55 21.58 22.18
CA TYR A 289 1.04 22.94 21.96
C TYR A 289 -0.50 23.05 21.95
N LEU A 290 -1.25 21.94 21.77
CA LEU A 290 -2.73 21.95 21.78
C LEU A 290 -3.30 22.15 23.19
N ASP A 291 -2.61 21.66 24.22
CA ASP A 291 -2.97 21.92 25.62
C ASP A 291 -2.52 23.33 26.07
N SER A 292 -1.64 23.99 25.30
CA SER A 292 -1.32 25.42 25.51
C SER A 292 -2.47 26.29 24.99
N ARG A 293 -3.28 26.83 25.92
CA ARG A 293 -4.39 27.73 25.62
C ARG A 293 -4.01 29.15 26.04
N ASP A 294 -4.04 30.08 25.08
CA ASP A 294 -3.92 31.52 25.34
C ASP A 294 -5.11 32.00 26.21
N GLU A 295 -5.01 33.19 26.85
CA GLU A 295 -6.02 33.77 27.74
C GLU A 295 -7.42 33.88 27.11
N ARG A 296 -7.50 33.81 25.78
CA ARG A 296 -8.73 33.88 24.96
C ARG A 296 -9.23 32.50 24.52
N GLY A 297 -8.70 31.42 25.11
CA GLY A 297 -9.08 30.03 24.87
C GLY A 297 -8.59 29.42 23.55
N ARG A 298 -7.74 30.14 22.80
CA ARG A 298 -7.23 29.77 21.47
C ARG A 298 -5.88 29.07 21.55
N VAL A 299 -5.61 28.19 20.57
CA VAL A 299 -4.31 27.55 20.37
C VAL A 299 -3.35 28.53 19.68
N PRO A 300 -2.07 28.65 20.08
CA PRO A 300 -1.06 29.50 19.42
C PRO A 300 -0.83 29.12 17.95
N THR A 301 -1.33 29.96 17.04
CA THR A 301 -1.27 29.73 15.58
C THR A 301 0.13 29.92 14.98
N ALA A 302 1.06 30.53 15.70
CA ALA A 302 2.46 30.67 15.30
C ALA A 302 3.38 30.40 16.51
N PRO A 303 4.57 29.79 16.31
CA PRO A 303 5.62 29.81 17.32
C PRO A 303 6.08 31.27 17.54
N ALA A 304 6.44 31.62 18.78
CA ALA A 304 7.06 32.90 19.05
C ALA A 304 8.47 32.92 18.43
N GLU A 305 8.71 33.78 17.44
CA GLU A 305 9.97 33.89 16.68
C GLU A 305 11.21 34.24 17.55
N SER A 306 10.99 34.55 18.83
CA SER A 306 12.00 34.87 19.85
C SER A 306 12.29 33.73 20.84
N SER A 307 11.64 32.56 20.73
CA SER A 307 11.90 31.42 21.61
C SER A 307 13.13 30.61 21.15
N PRO A 308 14.16 30.42 21.99
CA PRO A 308 15.25 29.48 21.71
C PRO A 308 14.85 28.01 21.94
N PHE A 309 13.63 27.75 22.42
CA PHE A 309 13.08 26.42 22.66
C PHE A 309 12.17 25.99 21.51
N SER A 310 12.49 24.87 20.86
CA SER A 310 11.63 24.18 19.88
C SER A 310 11.25 22.80 20.42
N GLU A 311 9.96 22.52 20.44
CA GLU A 311 9.37 21.22 20.80
C GLU A 311 9.93 20.10 19.90
N ASP A 312 10.11 20.39 18.60
CA ASP A 312 10.66 19.47 17.61
C ASP A 312 12.04 18.95 17.99
N THR A 313 12.90 19.79 18.58
CA THR A 313 14.26 19.41 18.98
C THR A 313 14.25 18.34 20.09
N ILE A 314 13.29 18.43 21.01
CA ILE A 314 13.11 17.45 22.08
C ILE A 314 12.45 16.18 21.54
N GLY A 315 11.46 16.30 20.66
CA GLY A 315 10.86 15.16 19.97
C GLY A 315 11.89 14.36 19.16
N ILE A 316 12.78 15.06 18.44
CA ILE A 316 13.89 14.46 17.68
C ILE A 316 14.89 13.77 18.61
N MET A 317 15.21 14.35 19.77
CA MET A 317 16.09 13.71 20.76
C MET A 317 15.51 12.37 21.24
N PHE A 318 14.22 12.35 21.63
CA PHE A 318 13.54 11.14 22.08
C PHE A 318 13.46 10.08 20.96
N TYR A 319 13.09 10.49 19.74
CA TYR A 319 13.09 9.63 18.56
C TYR A 319 14.48 9.03 18.27
N GLN A 320 15.55 9.84 18.36
CA GLN A 320 16.92 9.34 18.16
C GLN A 320 17.33 8.31 19.21
N GLN A 321 16.94 8.49 20.48
CA GLN A 321 17.22 7.48 21.51
C GLN A 321 16.37 6.21 21.33
N ALA A 322 15.09 6.33 20.96
CA ALA A 322 14.26 5.18 20.61
C ALA A 322 14.85 4.38 19.42
N CYS A 323 15.31 5.07 18.37
CA CYS A 323 15.92 4.45 17.20
C CYS A 323 17.24 3.71 17.49
N ARG A 324 18.00 4.10 18.53
CA ARG A 324 19.19 3.34 18.98
C ARG A 324 18.83 1.97 19.57
N LEU A 325 17.60 1.79 20.07
CA LEU A 325 17.10 0.52 20.64
C LEU A 325 16.54 -0.43 19.58
N VAL A 326 16.22 0.06 18.37
CA VAL A 326 15.56 -0.72 17.31
C VAL A 326 16.25 -2.06 16.96
N PRO A 327 17.59 -2.18 16.91
CA PRO A 327 18.24 -3.47 16.66
C PRO A 327 17.88 -4.55 17.70
N ASP A 328 17.90 -4.20 18.99
CA ASP A 328 17.54 -5.11 20.08
C ASP A 328 16.02 -5.39 20.08
N VAL A 329 15.20 -4.37 19.81
CA VAL A 329 13.75 -4.52 19.61
C VAL A 329 13.42 -5.56 18.53
N ILE A 330 14.17 -5.59 17.43
CA ILE A 330 14.00 -6.55 16.33
C ILE A 330 14.46 -7.96 16.73
N THR A 331 15.55 -8.13 17.49
CA THR A 331 16.01 -9.47 17.92
C THR A 331 15.11 -10.09 18.98
N ILE A 332 14.59 -9.29 19.93
CA ILE A 332 13.60 -9.71 20.92
C ILE A 332 12.30 -10.09 20.22
N SER A 333 11.73 -9.14 19.44
CA SER A 333 10.49 -9.33 18.69
C SER A 333 9.37 -9.90 19.58
N SER A 334 8.92 -9.10 20.54
CA SER A 334 7.73 -9.36 21.38
C SER A 334 6.52 -8.52 20.92
N LEU A 335 5.42 -8.56 21.67
CA LEU A 335 4.29 -7.61 21.51
C LEU A 335 4.77 -6.16 21.60
N GLU A 336 5.59 -5.85 22.59
CA GLU A 336 6.16 -4.53 22.84
C GLU A 336 7.08 -4.09 21.69
N SER A 337 7.75 -5.04 21.01
CA SER A 337 8.50 -4.74 19.79
C SER A 337 7.62 -4.29 18.63
N VAL A 338 6.44 -4.90 18.47
CA VAL A 338 5.44 -4.47 17.46
C VAL A 338 4.93 -3.07 17.81
N GLN A 339 4.58 -2.82 19.07
CA GLN A 339 4.10 -1.53 19.55
C GLN A 339 5.16 -0.43 19.37
N ALA A 340 6.42 -0.69 19.70
CA ALA A 340 7.54 0.23 19.50
C ALA A 340 7.68 0.63 18.02
N CYS A 341 7.80 -0.34 17.10
CA CYS A 341 7.95 -0.04 15.67
C CYS A 341 6.69 0.62 15.08
N LEU A 342 5.50 0.28 15.56
CA LEU A 342 4.23 0.89 15.15
C LEU A 342 4.16 2.37 15.56
N LEU A 343 4.58 2.70 16.79
CA LEU A 343 4.64 4.07 17.30
C LEU A 343 5.73 4.90 16.62
N ILE A 344 6.89 4.30 16.27
CA ILE A 344 7.90 4.99 15.44
C ILE A 344 7.34 5.27 14.04
N GLY A 345 6.55 4.35 13.50
CA GLY A 345 5.76 4.56 12.29
C GLY A 345 4.78 5.73 12.41
N LEU A 346 4.08 5.87 13.55
CA LEU A 346 3.18 7.00 13.83
C LEU A 346 3.92 8.34 13.94
N TYR A 347 5.00 8.42 14.73
CA TYR A 347 5.81 9.64 14.90
C TYR A 347 6.35 10.18 13.57
N THR A 348 6.79 9.27 12.70
CA THR A 348 7.34 9.60 11.37
C THR A 348 6.27 9.83 10.31
N LEU A 349 4.99 9.52 10.57
CA LEU A 349 3.89 9.62 9.60
C LEU A 349 3.62 11.05 9.07
N PRO A 350 3.59 12.12 9.89
CA PRO A 350 3.50 13.50 9.36
C PRO A 350 4.79 14.00 8.70
N LEU A 351 5.91 13.29 8.86
CA LEU A 351 7.23 13.70 8.36
C LEU A 351 7.52 13.09 6.98
N ASP A 352 7.42 11.76 6.87
CA ASP A 352 7.49 11.03 5.59
C ASP A 352 6.60 9.78 5.64
N ALA A 353 5.33 9.99 5.30
CA ALA A 353 4.33 8.93 5.20
C ALA A 353 4.65 7.88 4.11
N SER A 354 5.41 8.26 3.07
CA SER A 354 5.56 7.43 1.86
C SER A 354 6.83 6.59 1.85
N GLY A 355 7.86 7.00 2.60
CA GLY A 355 9.11 6.29 2.80
C GLY A 355 9.25 5.80 4.24
N LEU A 356 9.81 6.62 5.12
CA LEU A 356 10.27 6.21 6.46
C LEU A 356 9.15 5.61 7.34
N SER A 357 7.99 6.28 7.41
CA SER A 357 6.85 5.78 8.18
C SER A 357 6.32 4.45 7.62
N TYR A 358 6.16 4.36 6.30
CA TYR A 358 5.77 3.13 5.62
C TYR A 358 6.73 1.97 5.93
N VAL A 359 8.06 2.22 6.00
CA VAL A 359 9.07 1.22 6.39
C VAL A 359 8.89 0.75 7.83
N TYR A 360 8.69 1.66 8.80
CA TYR A 360 8.45 1.27 10.20
C TYR A 360 7.11 0.54 10.41
N LEU A 361 6.06 0.93 9.69
CA LEU A 361 4.77 0.21 9.67
C LEU A 361 4.92 -1.20 9.08
N ASN A 362 5.69 -1.36 8.00
CA ASN A 362 6.03 -2.67 7.44
C ASN A 362 6.80 -3.52 8.46
N LEU A 363 7.79 -2.93 9.14
CA LEU A 363 8.57 -3.62 10.18
C LEU A 363 7.69 -4.11 11.33
N ALA A 364 6.78 -3.27 11.84
CA ALA A 364 5.81 -3.65 12.87
C ALA A 364 4.95 -4.84 12.42
N VAL A 365 4.43 -4.81 11.18
CA VAL A 365 3.66 -5.94 10.61
C VAL A 365 4.51 -7.20 10.49
N LYS A 366 5.79 -7.13 10.11
CA LYS A 366 6.68 -8.31 10.04
C LYS A 366 7.01 -8.88 11.42
N LEU A 367 7.24 -8.04 12.44
CA LEU A 367 7.42 -8.47 13.83
C LEU A 367 6.14 -9.12 14.39
N ALA A 368 4.96 -8.61 14.03
CA ALA A 368 3.67 -9.17 14.41
C ALA A 368 3.43 -10.55 13.77
N ILE A 369 3.79 -10.71 12.49
CA ILE A 369 3.75 -12.00 11.78
C ILE A 369 4.72 -13.02 12.40
N GLN A 370 5.93 -12.58 12.77
CA GLN A 370 6.91 -13.43 13.47
C GLN A 370 6.42 -13.92 14.85
N ASN A 371 5.44 -13.21 15.43
CA ASN A 371 4.75 -13.57 16.68
C ASN A 371 3.39 -14.26 16.46
N GLY A 372 2.99 -14.55 15.22
CA GLY A 372 1.69 -15.18 14.95
C GLY A 372 0.49 -14.31 15.28
N MET A 373 0.67 -12.99 15.48
CA MET A 373 -0.42 -12.06 15.81
C MET A 373 -1.40 -11.85 14.64
N HIS A 374 -1.02 -12.27 13.43
CA HIS A 374 -1.88 -12.34 12.25
C HIS A 374 -2.81 -13.56 12.23
N ARG A 375 -2.62 -14.53 13.14
CA ARG A 375 -3.46 -15.73 13.23
C ARG A 375 -4.31 -15.75 14.50
N LYS A 376 -5.42 -16.49 14.45
CA LYS A 376 -6.20 -16.85 15.64
C LYS A 376 -5.33 -17.71 16.57
N TYR A 377 -5.29 -17.35 17.84
CA TYR A 377 -4.64 -18.14 18.88
C TYR A 377 -5.62 -19.20 19.42
N PRO A 378 -5.32 -20.51 19.34
CA PRO A 378 -6.27 -21.56 19.70
C PRO A 378 -6.24 -21.96 21.19
N GLY A 379 -5.21 -21.57 21.94
CA GLY A 379 -5.05 -21.93 23.35
C GLY A 379 -5.53 -20.86 24.34
N ASP A 380 -5.39 -21.16 25.63
CA ASP A 380 -5.66 -20.25 26.75
C ASP A 380 -4.44 -19.99 27.66
N LEU A 381 -3.23 -20.37 27.20
CA LEU A 381 -1.97 -20.08 27.92
C LEU A 381 -1.51 -18.61 27.79
N ILE A 382 -2.24 -17.78 27.02
CA ILE A 382 -2.06 -16.33 26.96
C ILE A 382 -3.23 -15.68 27.68
N ASP A 383 -2.90 -14.85 28.67
CA ASP A 383 -3.85 -14.03 29.44
C ASP A 383 -4.86 -13.28 28.54
N PRO A 384 -6.15 -13.18 28.93
CA PRO A 384 -7.18 -12.53 28.12
C PRO A 384 -6.90 -11.06 27.75
N VAL A 385 -6.25 -10.29 28.62
CA VAL A 385 -5.88 -8.87 28.38
C VAL A 385 -4.76 -8.81 27.35
N ILE A 386 -3.73 -9.65 27.50
CA ILE A 386 -2.64 -9.76 26.51
C ILE A 386 -3.18 -10.27 25.16
N ARG A 387 -4.12 -11.21 25.15
CA ARG A 387 -4.78 -11.73 23.93
C ARG A 387 -5.57 -10.64 23.19
N GLU A 388 -6.40 -9.86 23.90
CA GLU A 388 -7.14 -8.74 23.30
C GLU A 388 -6.20 -7.59 22.87
N THR A 389 -5.16 -7.29 23.65
CA THR A 389 -4.11 -6.30 23.32
C THR A 389 -3.37 -6.71 22.03
N ARG A 390 -3.01 -7.99 21.87
CA ARG A 390 -2.39 -8.52 20.64
C ARG A 390 -3.29 -8.35 19.43
N ASN A 391 -4.58 -8.69 19.56
CA ASN A 391 -5.56 -8.47 18.47
C ASN A 391 -5.65 -6.99 18.09
N ARG A 392 -5.75 -6.08 19.07
CA ARG A 392 -5.84 -4.64 18.84
C ARG A 392 -4.60 -4.08 18.14
N VAL A 393 -3.40 -4.39 18.64
CA VAL A 393 -2.12 -3.97 18.05
C VAL A 393 -1.95 -4.52 16.63
N TRP A 394 -2.32 -5.79 16.40
CA TRP A 394 -2.32 -6.38 15.05
C TRP A 394 -3.22 -5.61 14.10
N TRP A 395 -4.49 -5.39 14.46
CA TRP A 395 -5.45 -4.74 13.56
C TRP A 395 -5.13 -3.25 13.34
N THR A 396 -4.56 -2.55 14.33
CA THR A 396 -3.97 -1.21 14.13
C THR A 396 -2.83 -1.26 13.11
N ALA A 397 -1.82 -2.13 13.31
CA ALA A 397 -0.65 -2.20 12.42
C ALA A 397 -1.05 -2.59 10.99
N TYR A 398 -1.85 -3.65 10.83
CA TYR A 398 -2.33 -4.16 9.55
C TYR A 398 -3.14 -3.11 8.78
N THR A 399 -4.08 -2.41 9.43
CA THR A 399 -4.89 -1.41 8.71
C THR A 399 -4.15 -0.09 8.47
N THR A 400 -3.24 0.31 9.35
CA THR A 400 -2.43 1.53 9.14
C THR A 400 -1.44 1.32 7.99
N GLU A 401 -0.68 0.22 7.98
CA GLU A 401 0.21 -0.14 6.86
C GLU A 401 -0.54 -0.16 5.53
N LYS A 402 -1.70 -0.83 5.51
CA LYS A 402 -2.53 -1.00 4.32
C LYS A 402 -3.12 0.32 3.81
N ARG A 403 -3.59 1.19 4.71
CA ARG A 403 -4.11 2.53 4.39
C ARG A 403 -3.03 3.41 3.76
N ILE A 404 -1.87 3.48 4.40
CA ILE A 404 -0.73 4.27 3.94
C ILE A 404 -0.18 3.71 2.62
N GLY A 405 -0.12 2.38 2.48
CA GLY A 405 0.26 1.73 1.22
C GLY A 405 -0.70 2.05 0.07
N ILE A 406 -2.01 1.92 0.29
CA ILE A 406 -3.04 2.21 -0.72
C ILE A 406 -3.01 3.69 -1.16
N PHE A 407 -2.91 4.64 -0.23
CA PHE A 407 -2.96 6.06 -0.60
C PHE A 407 -1.71 6.54 -1.35
N HIS A 408 -0.52 6.00 -1.03
CA HIS A 408 0.76 6.33 -1.69
C HIS A 408 1.18 5.34 -2.79
N GLY A 409 0.35 4.35 -3.12
CA GLY A 409 0.60 3.40 -4.21
C GLY A 409 1.70 2.36 -3.97
N ARG A 410 1.99 2.03 -2.70
CA ARG A 410 2.91 0.95 -2.32
C ARG A 410 2.22 -0.42 -2.38
N PRO A 411 2.96 -1.54 -2.47
CA PRO A 411 2.42 -2.89 -2.25
C PRO A 411 1.95 -3.08 -0.78
N LEU A 412 1.42 -4.26 -0.47
CA LEU A 412 0.95 -4.63 0.88
C LEU A 412 1.79 -5.77 1.47
N SER A 413 1.97 -5.75 2.79
CA SER A 413 2.88 -6.67 3.52
C SER A 413 2.46 -8.14 3.57
N ILE A 414 1.16 -8.45 3.43
CA ILE A 414 0.58 -9.79 3.61
C ILE A 414 -0.76 -9.90 2.86
N ALA A 415 -1.13 -11.09 2.36
CA ALA A 415 -2.40 -11.28 1.68
C ALA A 415 -3.55 -11.45 2.69
N ALA A 416 -4.77 -11.10 2.30
CA ALA A 416 -5.94 -11.23 3.18
C ALA A 416 -6.34 -12.70 3.46
N ALA A 417 -5.81 -13.66 2.71
CA ALA A 417 -6.01 -15.09 2.94
C ALA A 417 -5.09 -15.67 4.02
N ASP A 418 -3.99 -14.98 4.35
CA ASP A 418 -3.00 -15.45 5.33
C ASP A 418 -3.38 -15.07 6.78
N VAL A 419 -4.47 -14.32 6.96
CA VAL A 419 -4.87 -13.63 8.20
C VAL A 419 -6.21 -14.16 8.69
N ASP A 420 -6.23 -14.78 9.86
CA ASP A 420 -7.45 -15.21 10.57
C ASP A 420 -7.51 -14.75 12.04
N ALA A 421 -6.62 -13.83 12.45
CA ALA A 421 -6.67 -13.17 13.75
C ALA A 421 -8.07 -12.64 14.09
N GLU A 422 -8.49 -12.82 15.34
CA GLU A 422 -9.80 -12.38 15.79
C GLU A 422 -9.92 -10.84 15.72
N MET A 423 -11.09 -10.35 15.31
CA MET A 423 -11.39 -8.92 15.38
C MET A 423 -11.35 -8.46 16.84
N PRO A 424 -10.95 -7.20 17.13
CA PRO A 424 -11.02 -6.65 18.47
C PRO A 424 -12.46 -6.67 18.98
N VAL A 425 -12.64 -6.80 20.29
CA VAL A 425 -13.95 -6.83 20.95
C VAL A 425 -13.95 -5.84 22.10
N ASP A 426 -15.06 -5.14 22.31
CA ASP A 426 -15.21 -4.36 23.53
C ASP A 426 -15.43 -5.31 24.72
N ARG A 427 -14.48 -5.30 25.64
CA ARG A 427 -14.40 -6.22 26.79
C ARG A 427 -14.14 -5.38 28.05
N PRO A 428 -15.08 -4.54 28.51
CA PRO A 428 -14.83 -3.64 29.64
C PRO A 428 -14.36 -4.39 30.90
N ASN A 429 -14.84 -5.62 31.09
CA ASN A 429 -14.60 -6.44 32.28
C ASN A 429 -13.16 -7.00 32.43
N ILE A 430 -12.27 -6.86 31.43
CA ILE A 430 -10.90 -7.42 31.51
C ILE A 430 -9.81 -6.38 31.81
N TRP A 431 -10.13 -5.09 31.73
CA TRP A 431 -9.14 -4.02 31.95
C TRP A 431 -9.05 -3.68 33.44
N ALA A 432 -7.84 -3.46 33.95
CA ALA A 432 -7.61 -3.11 35.36
C ALA A 432 -8.09 -1.69 35.73
N GLY A 433 -8.25 -0.83 34.72
CA GLY A 433 -8.80 0.53 34.85
C GLY A 433 -9.90 0.80 33.83
N SER A 434 -10.16 2.06 33.52
CA SER A 434 -11.14 2.47 32.50
C SER A 434 -10.85 1.81 31.13
N PRO A 435 -11.84 1.21 30.45
CA PRO A 435 -11.63 0.57 29.16
C PRO A 435 -11.22 1.58 28.07
N PRO A 436 -10.51 1.16 27.00
CA PRO A 436 -10.07 2.06 25.93
C PRO A 436 -11.27 2.81 25.28
N PRO A 437 -11.36 4.14 25.44
CA PRO A 437 -12.59 4.91 25.17
C PRO A 437 -12.92 5.03 23.68
N ASN A 438 -11.93 4.75 22.83
CA ASN A 438 -11.96 4.81 21.37
C ASN A 438 -12.31 3.47 20.71
N THR A 439 -12.68 2.42 21.47
CA THR A 439 -12.95 1.07 20.93
C THR A 439 -14.00 1.07 19.80
N ALA A 440 -15.07 1.88 19.92
CA ALA A 440 -16.08 1.99 18.86
C ALA A 440 -15.52 2.63 17.59
N HIS A 441 -14.77 3.73 17.71
CA HIS A 441 -14.09 4.40 16.60
C HIS A 441 -13.07 3.51 15.92
N MET A 442 -12.32 2.71 16.70
CA MET A 442 -11.42 1.69 16.15
C MET A 442 -12.18 0.70 15.28
N LEU A 443 -13.27 0.09 15.77
CA LEU A 443 -14.06 -0.86 14.99
C LEU A 443 -14.66 -0.24 13.71
N ALA A 444 -15.11 1.01 13.77
CA ALA A 444 -15.59 1.74 12.60
C ALA A 444 -14.46 2.01 11.58
N THR A 445 -13.28 2.45 12.03
CA THR A 445 -12.09 2.65 11.19
C THR A 445 -11.59 1.33 10.59
N LEU A 446 -11.68 0.19 11.29
CA LEU A 446 -11.37 -1.13 10.72
C LEU A 446 -12.34 -1.49 9.58
N GLN A 447 -13.65 -1.34 9.78
CA GLN A 447 -14.67 -1.60 8.75
C GLN A 447 -14.50 -0.66 7.53
N LEU A 448 -14.16 0.60 7.76
CA LEU A 448 -13.87 1.58 6.71
C LEU A 448 -12.61 1.20 5.90
N ASN A 449 -11.55 0.72 6.56
CA ASN A 449 -10.34 0.25 5.87
C ASN A 449 -10.57 -1.08 5.12
N GLN A 450 -11.53 -1.92 5.54
CA GLN A 450 -12.02 -3.04 4.71
C GLN A 450 -12.78 -2.57 3.46
N ALA A 451 -13.52 -1.45 3.52
CA ALA A 451 -14.13 -0.84 2.34
C ALA A 451 -13.08 -0.23 1.39
N LEU A 452 -12.09 0.52 1.92
CA LEU A 452 -10.94 1.03 1.16
C LEU A 452 -10.18 -0.10 0.46
N SER A 453 -9.97 -1.24 1.15
CA SER A 453 -9.33 -2.43 0.59
C SER A 453 -10.07 -2.95 -0.66
N ARG A 454 -11.40 -3.10 -0.57
CA ARG A 454 -12.25 -3.59 -1.68
C ARG A 454 -12.26 -2.61 -2.86
N ILE A 455 -12.39 -1.32 -2.58
CA ILE A 455 -12.36 -0.24 -3.59
C ILE A 455 -10.98 -0.18 -4.28
N SER A 456 -9.88 -0.27 -3.54
CA SER A 456 -8.53 -0.29 -4.09
C SER A 456 -8.26 -1.51 -4.97
N HIS A 457 -8.73 -2.70 -4.55
CA HIS A 457 -8.66 -3.89 -5.41
C HIS A 457 -9.45 -3.68 -6.70
N GLN A 458 -10.70 -3.23 -6.62
CA GLN A 458 -11.54 -2.95 -7.81
C GLN A 458 -10.90 -1.89 -8.74
N ILE A 459 -10.25 -0.86 -8.19
CA ILE A 459 -9.51 0.13 -8.98
C ILE A 459 -8.27 -0.48 -9.65
N SER A 460 -7.59 -1.41 -8.99
CA SER A 460 -6.40 -2.06 -9.56
C SER A 460 -6.72 -2.90 -10.80
N LEU A 461 -7.92 -3.49 -10.88
CA LEU A 461 -8.37 -4.31 -12.01
C LEU A 461 -8.55 -3.53 -13.32
N PHE A 462 -8.74 -2.20 -13.29
CA PHE A 462 -8.75 -1.38 -14.51
C PHE A 462 -7.39 -1.37 -15.25
N LYS A 463 -6.31 -1.84 -14.63
CA LYS A 463 -5.02 -2.05 -15.31
C LYS A 463 -5.02 -3.28 -16.23
N THR A 464 -5.93 -4.24 -16.00
CA THR A 464 -6.02 -5.52 -16.72
C THR A 464 -7.30 -5.67 -17.54
N PHE A 465 -8.36 -4.93 -17.21
CA PHE A 465 -9.64 -4.98 -17.93
C PHE A 465 -9.52 -4.60 -19.41
N GLU A 466 -10.19 -5.37 -20.27
CA GLU A 466 -10.49 -4.99 -21.64
C GLU A 466 -11.47 -3.81 -21.68
N LYS A 467 -11.51 -3.11 -22.84
CA LYS A 467 -12.41 -1.97 -23.07
C LYS A 467 -13.89 -2.28 -22.83
N HIS A 468 -14.29 -3.55 -22.94
CA HIS A 468 -15.68 -3.99 -22.77
C HIS A 468 -16.07 -4.21 -21.30
N GLU A 469 -15.11 -4.48 -20.41
CA GLU A 469 -15.33 -4.74 -18.97
C GLU A 469 -15.36 -3.45 -18.12
N ILE A 470 -14.76 -2.37 -18.63
CA ILE A 470 -14.68 -1.07 -17.93
C ILE A 470 -16.05 -0.54 -17.44
N PRO A 471 -17.16 -0.59 -18.21
CA PRO A 471 -18.47 -0.12 -17.74
C PRO A 471 -18.99 -0.89 -16.52
N ASP A 472 -18.81 -2.20 -16.49
CA ASP A 472 -19.24 -3.06 -15.39
C ASP A 472 -18.33 -2.85 -14.18
N GLY A 473 -17.02 -2.70 -14.41
CA GLY A 473 -16.05 -2.34 -13.38
C GLY A 473 -16.36 -1.00 -12.69
N ILE A 474 -16.85 0.01 -13.44
CA ILE A 474 -17.32 1.29 -12.90
C ILE A 474 -18.66 1.13 -12.17
N THR A 475 -19.58 0.33 -12.70
CA THR A 475 -20.87 0.04 -12.05
C THR A 475 -20.65 -0.62 -10.68
N LYS A 476 -19.70 -1.56 -10.59
CA LYS A 476 -19.30 -2.19 -9.32
C LYS A 476 -18.72 -1.19 -8.31
N LEU A 477 -17.98 -0.17 -8.76
CA LEU A 477 -17.53 0.92 -7.86
C LEU A 477 -18.70 1.77 -7.36
N VAL A 478 -19.73 2.01 -8.18
CA VAL A 478 -20.94 2.72 -7.73
C VAL A 478 -21.72 1.90 -6.69
N GLU A 479 -21.76 0.57 -6.83
CA GLU A 479 -22.32 -0.32 -5.79
C GLU A 479 -21.49 -0.27 -4.50
N MET A 480 -20.16 -0.37 -4.58
CA MET A 480 -19.28 -0.27 -3.39
C MET A 480 -19.41 1.09 -2.70
N LYS A 481 -19.52 2.19 -3.46
CA LYS A 481 -19.86 3.51 -2.95
C LYS A 481 -21.21 3.49 -2.22
N ALA A 482 -22.26 2.93 -2.83
CA ALA A 482 -23.58 2.89 -2.21
C ALA A 482 -23.57 2.12 -0.88
N GLN A 483 -22.91 0.96 -0.82
CA GLN A 483 -22.71 0.20 0.42
C GLN A 483 -21.99 1.02 1.50
N LEU A 484 -20.95 1.78 1.14
CA LEU A 484 -20.19 2.63 2.05
C LEU A 484 -21.04 3.79 2.61
N HIS A 485 -21.90 4.41 1.80
CA HIS A 485 -22.87 5.42 2.27
C HIS A 485 -23.95 4.80 3.17
N THR A 486 -24.48 3.62 2.83
CA THR A 486 -25.46 2.92 3.68
C THR A 486 -24.88 2.58 5.05
N TRP A 487 -23.64 2.08 5.10
CA TRP A 487 -22.91 1.82 6.35
C TRP A 487 -22.75 3.10 7.18
N TRP A 488 -22.26 4.19 6.57
CA TRP A 488 -22.04 5.47 7.25
C TRP A 488 -23.32 6.05 7.87
N ASN A 489 -24.41 6.01 7.13
CA ASN A 489 -25.69 6.55 7.60
C ASN A 489 -26.26 5.72 8.77
N ASN A 490 -26.00 4.41 8.79
CA ASN A 490 -26.47 3.47 9.80
C ASN A 490 -25.59 3.41 11.08
N LEU A 491 -24.52 4.22 11.18
CA LEU A 491 -23.71 4.31 12.40
C LEU A 491 -24.55 4.86 13.58
N PRO A 492 -24.51 4.23 14.78
CA PRO A 492 -25.30 4.67 15.94
C PRO A 492 -24.97 6.08 16.41
N GLU A 493 -25.96 6.97 16.41
CA GLU A 493 -25.80 8.39 16.76
C GLU A 493 -25.56 8.61 18.27
N THR A 494 -25.81 7.58 19.09
CA THR A 494 -25.42 7.50 20.51
C THR A 494 -23.92 7.37 20.74
N THR A 495 -23.16 7.01 19.69
CA THR A 495 -21.75 6.60 19.77
C THR A 495 -20.87 7.38 18.79
N PHE A 496 -21.44 7.77 17.64
CA PHE A 496 -20.78 8.55 16.60
C PHE A 496 -21.58 9.83 16.35
N CYS A 497 -21.09 10.97 16.80
CA CYS A 497 -21.81 12.22 16.62
C CYS A 497 -21.47 12.82 15.25
N LYS A 498 -22.46 12.86 14.36
CA LYS A 498 -22.27 13.35 12.98
C LYS A 498 -22.00 14.86 12.96
N ASP A 499 -22.65 15.61 13.85
CA ASP A 499 -22.48 17.06 14.04
C ASP A 499 -22.16 17.36 15.54
N PRO A 500 -20.93 17.09 16.00
CA PRO A 500 -20.56 17.13 17.41
C PRO A 500 -20.47 18.54 17.98
N SER A 501 -20.84 18.68 19.26
CA SER A 501 -20.65 19.92 20.01
C SER A 501 -19.17 20.11 20.39
N PRO A 502 -18.57 21.29 20.16
CA PRO A 502 -17.25 21.64 20.68
C PRO A 502 -17.16 21.44 22.19
N GLY A 503 -16.38 20.45 22.63
CA GLY A 503 -16.26 20.04 24.04
C GLY A 503 -16.61 18.58 24.33
N SER A 504 -17.14 17.82 23.36
CA SER A 504 -17.25 16.35 23.50
C SER A 504 -15.85 15.71 23.56
N ALA A 505 -15.65 14.76 24.48
CA ALA A 505 -14.39 14.02 24.61
C ALA A 505 -14.06 13.16 23.37
N VAL A 506 -15.07 12.77 22.57
CA VAL A 506 -14.89 12.02 21.31
C VAL A 506 -14.87 12.91 20.06
N PHE A 507 -14.78 14.24 20.20
CA PHE A 507 -14.83 15.18 19.07
C PHE A 507 -13.75 14.92 18.02
N ARG A 508 -12.46 14.81 18.39
CA ARG A 508 -11.40 14.53 17.40
C ARG A 508 -11.55 13.12 16.77
N PRO A 509 -11.83 12.03 17.52
CA PRO A 509 -12.20 10.73 16.95
C PRO A 509 -13.36 10.76 15.94
N ASP A 510 -14.47 11.45 16.23
CA ASP A 510 -15.61 11.59 15.29
C ASP A 510 -15.19 12.34 14.00
N MET A 511 -14.43 13.43 14.14
CA MET A 511 -13.93 14.19 12.99
C MET A 511 -12.88 13.41 12.19
N HIS A 512 -11.97 12.65 12.83
CA HIS A 512 -11.02 11.77 12.15
C HIS A 512 -11.75 10.67 11.36
N LEU A 513 -12.76 10.03 11.93
CA LEU A 513 -13.58 9.02 11.25
C LEU A 513 -14.34 9.62 10.04
N ARG A 514 -14.86 10.86 10.17
CA ARG A 514 -15.48 11.63 9.08
C ARG A 514 -14.50 12.02 7.97
N LEU A 515 -13.27 12.42 8.32
CA LEU A 515 -12.19 12.70 7.36
C LEU A 515 -11.76 11.43 6.61
N GLU A 516 -11.58 10.32 7.30
CA GLU A 516 -11.25 9.01 6.71
C GLU A 516 -12.34 8.55 5.74
N TYR A 517 -13.61 8.67 6.11
CA TYR A 517 -14.75 8.34 5.25
C TYR A 517 -14.72 9.14 3.95
N CYS A 518 -14.43 10.43 4.03
CA CYS A 518 -14.27 11.28 2.86
C CYS A 518 -13.02 10.95 2.04
N LEU A 519 -11.89 10.58 2.65
CA LEU A 519 -10.70 10.08 1.94
C LEU A 519 -11.02 8.84 1.08
N VAL A 520 -11.78 7.88 1.62
CA VAL A 520 -12.18 6.68 0.85
C VAL A 520 -13.10 7.04 -0.33
N ARG A 521 -14.05 7.96 -0.15
CA ARG A 521 -14.92 8.47 -1.22
C ARG A 521 -14.13 9.22 -2.30
N MET A 522 -13.21 10.10 -1.91
CA MET A 522 -12.31 10.79 -2.85
C MET A 522 -11.42 9.79 -3.60
N PHE A 523 -10.88 8.78 -2.93
CA PHE A 523 -10.07 7.73 -3.54
C PHE A 523 -10.87 6.92 -4.58
N ALA A 524 -12.15 6.63 -4.32
CA ALA A 524 -13.04 5.96 -5.27
C ALA A 524 -13.32 6.79 -6.54
N GLY A 525 -13.51 8.10 -6.40
CA GLY A 525 -13.88 8.99 -7.51
C GLY A 525 -12.72 9.67 -8.25
N ARG A 526 -11.56 9.87 -7.61
CA ARG A 526 -10.41 10.60 -8.20
C ARG A 526 -9.89 10.04 -9.55
N PRO A 527 -9.92 8.72 -9.87
CA PRO A 527 -9.49 8.25 -11.20
C PRO A 527 -10.39 8.72 -12.35
N PHE A 528 -11.58 9.25 -12.03
CA PHE A 528 -12.61 9.63 -12.98
C PHE A 528 -12.78 11.15 -13.14
N ILE A 529 -12.07 11.94 -12.33
CA ILE A 529 -12.27 13.41 -12.24
C ILE A 529 -11.78 14.16 -13.47
N PHE A 530 -10.66 13.76 -14.06
CA PHE A 530 -10.17 14.34 -15.31
C PHE A 530 -11.10 13.94 -16.47
N PRO A 531 -11.37 14.83 -17.44
CA PRO A 531 -12.00 14.42 -18.69
C PRO A 531 -11.11 13.36 -19.35
N ARG A 532 -11.71 12.30 -19.91
CA ARG A 532 -11.01 11.58 -20.98
C ARG A 532 -10.89 12.54 -22.15
N GLU A 533 -9.78 12.50 -22.86
CA GLU A 533 -9.70 13.05 -24.21
C GLU A 533 -10.73 12.32 -25.08
N SER A 534 -11.93 12.90 -25.20
CA SER A 534 -12.67 12.75 -26.43
C SER A 534 -11.77 13.33 -27.50
N THR A 535 -11.36 12.51 -28.47
CA THR A 535 -10.74 12.99 -29.70
C THR A 535 -11.47 14.24 -30.17
N ARG A 536 -10.73 15.30 -30.51
CA ARG A 536 -11.28 16.50 -31.16
C ARG A 536 -11.77 16.11 -32.55
N SER A 537 -12.90 15.41 -32.61
CA SER A 537 -13.62 15.09 -33.83
C SER A 537 -13.97 16.43 -34.46
N THR A 538 -13.36 16.70 -35.61
CA THR A 538 -13.41 17.98 -36.29
C THR A 538 -14.84 18.25 -36.75
N ALA A 539 -15.60 18.98 -35.93
CA ALA A 539 -16.91 19.53 -36.27
C ALA A 539 -16.77 20.71 -37.24
N SER A 540 -16.01 20.52 -38.32
CA SER A 540 -15.92 21.40 -39.48
C SER A 540 -17.18 21.22 -40.35
N SER A 541 -18.36 21.47 -39.76
CA SER A 541 -19.64 21.47 -40.47
C SER A 541 -19.82 22.81 -41.19
N SER A 542 -19.03 23.04 -42.24
CA SER A 542 -19.29 24.10 -43.21
C SER A 542 -20.57 23.77 -43.99
N GLY A 543 -21.67 24.45 -43.66
CA GLY A 543 -22.96 24.29 -44.34
C GLY A 543 -23.75 25.59 -44.28
N SER A 544 -24.09 26.14 -45.44
CA SER A 544 -24.80 27.43 -45.58
C SER A 544 -26.28 27.33 -45.16
N PRO A 545 -26.91 28.43 -44.72
CA PRO A 545 -28.34 28.46 -44.45
C PRO A 545 -29.17 28.43 -45.75
N ALA A 546 -30.25 27.65 -45.75
CA ALA A 546 -31.31 27.66 -46.76
C ALA A 546 -32.63 27.18 -46.14
N ASP A 547 -33.76 27.68 -46.67
CA ASP A 547 -35.09 27.53 -46.06
C ASP A 547 -35.71 26.14 -46.14
N SER A 548 -36.53 25.79 -45.13
CA SER A 548 -37.91 25.30 -45.33
C SER A 548 -38.66 25.20 -44.00
N ALA A 549 -39.90 25.69 -43.96
CA ALA A 549 -40.77 25.61 -42.78
C ALA A 549 -41.84 24.51 -42.92
N VAL A 550 -42.17 23.83 -41.81
CA VAL A 550 -43.42 23.06 -41.62
C VAL A 550 -43.69 22.89 -40.11
N PRO A 551 -44.95 22.89 -39.64
CA PRO A 551 -45.30 23.05 -38.22
C PRO A 551 -45.23 21.77 -37.36
N PRO A 552 -45.21 21.88 -36.01
CA PRO A 552 -44.96 20.74 -35.12
C PRO A 552 -46.16 19.81 -34.96
N ARG A 553 -45.91 18.50 -34.98
CA ARG A 553 -46.87 17.49 -34.47
C ARG A 553 -46.59 17.18 -33.01
N THR A 554 -47.60 17.37 -32.17
CA THR A 554 -47.60 16.88 -30.78
C THR A 554 -47.53 15.36 -30.74
N GLY A 555 -46.69 14.82 -29.85
CA GLY A 555 -46.47 13.38 -29.68
C GLY A 555 -45.96 13.07 -28.29
N SER A 556 -46.85 12.58 -27.42
CA SER A 556 -46.52 12.31 -26.02
C SER A 556 -45.64 11.06 -25.87
N ALA A 557 -44.32 11.27 -25.75
CA ALA A 557 -43.35 10.21 -25.45
C ALA A 557 -42.21 10.67 -24.51
N ALA A 558 -42.27 11.90 -23.99
CA ALA A 558 -41.15 12.56 -23.29
C ALA A 558 -41.22 12.49 -21.75
N ALA A 559 -41.97 11.56 -21.17
CA ALA A 559 -42.28 11.50 -19.73
C ALA A 559 -41.76 10.25 -18.98
N ALA A 560 -41.07 9.33 -19.65
CA ALA A 560 -40.66 8.02 -19.09
C ALA A 560 -39.13 7.79 -19.05
N ALA A 561 -38.32 8.80 -19.37
CA ALA A 561 -36.86 8.73 -19.40
C ALA A 561 -36.22 9.71 -18.39
N ALA A 562 -36.52 9.52 -17.10
CA ALA A 562 -35.79 10.21 -16.03
C ALA A 562 -34.30 9.86 -16.15
N GLY A 563 -33.47 10.86 -16.46
CA GLY A 563 -32.09 10.65 -16.90
C GLY A 563 -31.22 10.01 -15.83
N LYS A 564 -30.97 8.69 -15.93
CA LYS A 564 -29.99 8.00 -15.09
C LYS A 564 -28.61 8.61 -15.32
N ALA A 565 -28.09 9.32 -14.32
CA ALA A 565 -26.76 9.89 -14.37
C ALA A 565 -25.72 8.80 -14.69
N HIS A 566 -24.83 9.08 -15.64
CA HIS A 566 -23.80 8.13 -16.07
C HIS A 566 -22.97 7.68 -14.85
N PRO A 567 -22.74 6.37 -14.61
CA PRO A 567 -21.98 5.88 -13.46
C PRO A 567 -20.66 6.63 -13.16
N ARG A 568 -19.94 7.13 -14.18
CA ARG A 568 -18.77 7.99 -14.00
C ARG A 568 -19.09 9.29 -13.25
N SER A 569 -20.14 10.02 -13.61
CA SER A 569 -20.48 11.30 -12.95
C SER A 569 -21.01 11.09 -11.53
N VAL A 570 -21.59 9.93 -11.20
CA VAL A 570 -22.00 9.56 -9.84
C VAL A 570 -20.80 9.37 -8.90
N LEU A 571 -19.66 8.90 -9.42
CA LEU A 571 -18.40 8.81 -8.68
C LEU A 571 -17.68 10.17 -8.59
N VAL A 572 -17.70 10.96 -9.67
CA VAL A 572 -17.07 12.30 -9.68
C VAL A 572 -17.80 13.26 -8.74
N ALA A 573 -19.13 13.31 -8.76
CA ALA A 573 -19.90 14.13 -7.83
C ALA A 573 -19.58 13.79 -6.38
N ASP A 574 -19.53 12.50 -6.03
CA ASP A 574 -19.22 12.05 -4.66
C ASP A 574 -17.82 12.44 -4.18
N CYS A 575 -16.85 12.43 -5.11
CA CYS A 575 -15.49 12.88 -4.84
C CYS A 575 -15.45 14.37 -4.45
N VAL A 576 -16.21 15.20 -5.17
CA VAL A 576 -16.27 16.66 -4.94
C VAL A 576 -17.05 16.98 -3.66
N ASP A 577 -18.18 16.29 -3.42
CA ASP A 577 -18.94 16.42 -2.18
C ASP A 577 -18.13 15.94 -0.96
N ALA A 578 -17.31 14.89 -1.12
CA ALA A 578 -16.38 14.44 -0.09
C ALA A 578 -15.25 15.45 0.17
N ALA A 579 -14.67 16.06 -0.87
CA ALA A 579 -13.65 17.10 -0.72
C ALA A 579 -14.19 18.35 0.00
N LEU A 580 -15.39 18.80 -0.35
CA LEU A 580 -16.05 19.92 0.32
C LEU A 580 -16.40 19.57 1.78
N CYS A 581 -16.80 18.33 2.06
CA CYS A 581 -17.02 17.84 3.43
C CYS A 581 -15.73 17.80 4.27
N VAL A 582 -14.57 17.50 3.67
CA VAL A 582 -13.28 17.59 4.35
C VAL A 582 -12.95 19.02 4.76
N VAL A 583 -13.11 19.99 3.86
CA VAL A 583 -12.84 21.40 4.18
C VAL A 583 -13.74 21.87 5.34
N GLU A 584 -15.02 21.48 5.34
CA GLU A 584 -15.92 21.74 6.47
C GLU A 584 -15.44 21.08 7.77
N THR A 585 -15.04 19.81 7.72
CA THR A 585 -14.60 19.03 8.89
C THR A 585 -13.32 19.59 9.49
N CYS A 586 -12.36 20.02 8.66
CA CYS A 586 -11.17 20.77 9.09
C CYS A 586 -11.53 22.14 9.68
N ARG A 587 -12.51 22.86 9.11
CA ARG A 587 -12.97 24.16 9.65
C ARG A 587 -13.60 24.01 11.04
N LEU A 588 -14.37 22.95 11.25
CA LEU A 588 -14.95 22.61 12.56
C LEU A 588 -13.85 22.30 13.59
N LEU A 589 -12.84 21.49 13.25
CA LEU A 589 -11.67 21.23 14.11
C LEU A 589 -10.93 22.52 14.48
N ARG A 590 -10.57 23.33 13.48
CA ARG A 590 -9.88 24.62 13.65
C ARG A 590 -10.60 25.56 14.62
N ASN A 591 -11.93 25.66 14.48
CA ASN A 591 -12.76 26.58 15.25
C ASN A 591 -13.13 26.06 16.66
N SER A 592 -12.75 24.84 17.03
CA SER A 592 -13.15 24.20 18.30
C SER A 592 -11.96 23.82 19.18
N ILE A 593 -11.15 22.85 18.74
CA ILE A 593 -10.06 22.22 19.50
C ILE A 593 -8.69 22.36 18.82
N GLY A 594 -8.63 23.18 17.76
CA GLY A 594 -7.43 23.42 16.96
C GLY A 594 -7.13 22.30 15.96
N LEU A 595 -6.43 22.66 14.88
CA LEU A 595 -5.84 21.70 13.95
C LEU A 595 -4.53 21.13 14.51
N ALA A 596 -4.32 19.83 14.32
CA ALA A 596 -3.13 19.13 14.75
C ALA A 596 -2.08 19.10 13.62
N ARG A 597 -1.00 19.87 13.77
CA ARG A 597 0.15 19.97 12.84
C ARG A 597 0.73 18.60 12.47
N ALA A 598 0.73 17.67 13.43
CA ALA A 598 1.23 16.31 13.28
C ALA A 598 0.15 15.26 12.96
N SER A 599 -1.13 15.63 12.85
CA SER A 599 -2.18 14.70 12.44
C SER A 599 -2.12 14.48 10.94
N TYR A 600 -1.54 13.34 10.54
CA TYR A 600 -1.57 12.89 9.15
C TYR A 600 -3.02 12.78 8.63
N THR A 601 -3.99 12.39 9.46
CA THR A 601 -5.40 12.31 9.06
C THR A 601 -5.95 13.70 8.70
N GLU A 602 -5.68 14.74 9.50
CA GLU A 602 -6.11 16.11 9.18
C GLU A 602 -5.40 16.67 7.94
N PHE A 603 -4.06 16.62 7.92
CA PHE A 603 -3.25 17.19 6.84
C PHE A 603 -3.48 16.50 5.48
N SER A 604 -3.39 15.16 5.43
CA SER A 604 -3.54 14.41 4.17
C SER A 604 -4.95 14.49 3.59
N SER A 605 -5.98 14.54 4.44
CA SER A 605 -7.36 14.77 4.00
C SER A 605 -7.50 16.15 3.37
N CYS A 606 -7.07 17.21 4.08
CA CYS A 606 -7.17 18.58 3.58
C CYS A 606 -6.44 18.75 2.24
N ARG A 607 -5.21 18.24 2.13
CA ARG A 607 -4.44 18.24 0.88
C ARG A 607 -5.15 17.47 -0.25
N ALA A 608 -5.66 16.27 0.02
CA ALA A 608 -6.38 15.47 -0.99
C ALA A 608 -7.65 16.17 -1.47
N ALA A 609 -8.38 16.82 -0.57
CA ALA A 609 -9.56 17.64 -0.90
C ALA A 609 -9.19 18.85 -1.75
N LEU A 610 -8.12 19.58 -1.43
CA LEU A 610 -7.66 20.71 -2.23
C LEU A 610 -7.27 20.30 -3.65
N LEU A 611 -6.60 19.16 -3.83
CA LEU A 611 -6.29 18.62 -5.17
C LEU A 611 -7.57 18.30 -5.98
N VAL A 612 -8.60 17.76 -5.34
CA VAL A 612 -9.92 17.53 -5.98
C VAL A 612 -10.61 18.85 -6.34
N ILE A 613 -10.61 19.84 -5.45
CA ILE A 613 -11.23 21.16 -5.65
C ILE A 613 -10.51 21.92 -6.76
N ILE A 614 -9.17 21.99 -6.76
CA ILE A 614 -8.34 22.56 -7.83
C ILE A 614 -8.68 21.93 -9.20
N THR A 615 -8.79 20.60 -9.24
CA THR A 615 -9.13 19.87 -10.47
C THR A 615 -10.57 20.14 -10.94
N GLN A 616 -11.49 20.57 -10.06
CA GLN A 616 -12.81 21.07 -10.45
C GLN A 616 -12.82 22.55 -10.83
N CYS A 617 -12.04 23.42 -10.19
CA CYS A 617 -11.94 24.84 -10.59
C CYS A 617 -11.50 24.96 -12.06
N LEU A 618 -10.57 24.12 -12.50
CA LEU A 618 -10.14 23.98 -13.91
C LEU A 618 -11.22 23.50 -14.89
N GLN A 619 -12.37 23.01 -14.40
CA GLN A 619 -13.49 22.51 -15.21
C GLN A 619 -14.77 23.34 -15.06
N LYS A 620 -14.98 23.94 -13.88
CA LYS A 620 -16.20 24.60 -13.44
C LYS A 620 -15.87 25.71 -12.43
N LYS A 621 -15.77 26.94 -12.92
CA LYS A 621 -15.58 28.12 -12.08
C LYS A 621 -16.87 28.38 -11.28
N THR A 622 -16.86 28.11 -9.98
CA THR A 622 -17.98 28.41 -9.07
C THR A 622 -17.45 28.95 -7.75
N ASP A 623 -18.18 29.90 -7.14
CA ASP A 623 -17.68 30.64 -5.99
C ASP A 623 -17.48 29.74 -4.77
N ARG A 624 -18.40 28.79 -4.52
CA ARG A 624 -18.29 27.75 -3.49
C ARG A 624 -17.00 26.92 -3.58
N LEU A 625 -16.50 26.65 -4.79
CA LEU A 625 -15.23 25.94 -4.96
C LEU A 625 -14.02 26.85 -4.67
N ARG A 626 -14.05 28.12 -5.08
CA ARG A 626 -12.97 29.08 -4.80
C ARG A 626 -12.89 29.43 -3.30
N GLU A 627 -14.03 29.54 -2.62
CA GLU A 627 -14.14 29.75 -1.18
C GLU A 627 -13.55 28.55 -0.41
N ALA A 628 -13.99 27.33 -0.72
CA ALA A 628 -13.45 26.12 -0.09
C ALA A 628 -11.95 25.91 -0.36
N LEU A 629 -11.46 26.30 -1.55
CA LEU A 629 -10.03 26.31 -1.86
C LEU A 629 -9.25 27.30 -0.97
N ARG A 630 -9.75 28.52 -0.79
CA ARG A 630 -9.13 29.56 0.05
C ARG A 630 -9.09 29.14 1.53
N ASP A 631 -10.20 28.63 2.05
CA ASP A 631 -10.29 28.16 3.43
C ASP A 631 -9.37 26.96 3.70
N GLY A 632 -9.41 25.96 2.80
CA GLY A 632 -8.55 24.79 2.91
C GLY A 632 -7.06 25.15 2.79
N LEU A 633 -6.68 26.11 1.94
CA LEU A 633 -5.32 26.64 1.87
C LEU A 633 -4.89 27.28 3.20
N ALA A 634 -5.75 28.11 3.81
CA ALA A 634 -5.43 28.73 5.09
C ALA A 634 -5.20 27.70 6.21
N MET A 635 -5.98 26.60 6.21
CA MET A 635 -5.83 25.49 7.16
C MET A 635 -4.63 24.60 6.88
N LEU A 636 -4.36 24.29 5.60
CA LEU A 636 -3.17 23.51 5.21
C LEU A 636 -1.88 24.26 5.57
N LYS A 637 -1.88 25.60 5.43
CA LYS A 637 -0.78 26.47 5.87
C LYS A 637 -0.54 26.40 7.38
N GLU A 638 -1.61 26.48 8.17
CA GLU A 638 -1.57 26.41 9.64
C GLU A 638 -1.01 25.07 10.16
N MET A 639 -1.36 23.96 9.50
CA MET A 639 -0.77 22.64 9.81
C MET A 639 0.69 22.52 9.33
N SER A 640 1.04 23.13 8.18
CA SER A 640 2.38 22.98 7.57
C SER A 640 3.55 23.59 8.35
N THR A 641 3.31 24.39 9.38
CA THR A 641 4.38 25.14 10.07
C THR A 641 5.45 24.23 10.69
N GLY A 642 5.06 23.02 11.13
CA GLY A 642 5.92 22.09 11.88
C GLY A 642 6.73 21.08 11.05
N GLY A 643 6.80 21.16 9.72
CA GLY A 643 7.61 20.19 8.96
C GLY A 643 7.88 20.52 7.50
N GLU A 644 9.12 20.35 7.06
CA GLU A 644 9.56 20.65 5.68
C GLU A 644 8.81 19.87 4.59
N SER A 645 8.44 18.62 4.89
CA SER A 645 7.60 17.80 4.01
C SER A 645 6.24 18.45 3.77
N ALA A 646 5.55 18.86 4.85
CA ALA A 646 4.27 19.56 4.77
C ALA A 646 4.38 20.94 4.07
N LYS A 647 5.49 21.68 4.29
CA LYS A 647 5.77 22.95 3.57
C LYS A 647 5.97 22.74 2.07
N SER A 648 6.70 21.70 1.68
CA SER A 648 6.91 21.31 0.27
C SER A 648 5.58 20.97 -0.41
N GLU A 649 4.75 20.15 0.25
CA GLU A 649 3.44 19.78 -0.29
C GLU A 649 2.45 20.96 -0.33
N MET A 650 2.50 21.88 0.64
CA MET A 650 1.74 23.14 0.62
C MET A 650 2.16 24.04 -0.56
N SER A 651 3.47 24.20 -0.80
CA SER A 651 4.01 25.02 -1.89
C SER A 651 3.52 24.57 -3.27
N LEU A 652 3.33 23.27 -3.47
CA LEU A 652 2.73 22.71 -4.69
C LEU A 652 1.26 23.15 -4.87
N ILE A 653 0.46 23.16 -3.80
CA ILE A 653 -0.93 23.63 -3.85
C ILE A 653 -0.98 25.15 -4.10
N GLU A 654 -0.10 25.94 -3.46
CA GLU A 654 0.04 27.38 -3.73
C GLU A 654 0.50 27.65 -5.17
N ALA A 655 1.30 26.78 -5.79
CA ALA A 655 1.66 26.89 -7.21
C ALA A 655 0.47 26.63 -8.15
N PHE A 656 -0.36 25.61 -7.85
CA PHE A 656 -1.56 25.31 -8.62
C PHE A 656 -2.66 26.36 -8.48
N GLU A 657 -2.87 26.95 -7.29
CA GLU A 657 -3.80 28.06 -7.11
C GLU A 657 -3.37 29.29 -7.92
N ARG A 658 -2.08 29.68 -7.85
CA ARG A 658 -1.54 30.78 -8.66
C ARG A 658 -1.65 30.52 -10.17
N ALA A 659 -1.55 29.26 -10.60
CA ALA A 659 -1.76 28.89 -11.99
C ALA A 659 -3.23 29.05 -12.42
N ILE A 660 -4.19 28.63 -11.59
CA ILE A 660 -5.63 28.86 -11.83
C ILE A 660 -5.92 30.37 -11.88
N SER A 661 -5.42 31.15 -10.93
CA SER A 661 -5.64 32.60 -10.87
C SER A 661 -5.06 33.35 -12.08
N ARG A 662 -3.99 32.84 -12.71
CA ARG A 662 -3.48 33.33 -14.01
C ARG A 662 -4.37 32.95 -15.20
N LEU A 663 -4.94 31.75 -15.19
CA LEU A 663 -5.87 31.29 -16.24
C LEU A 663 -7.20 32.05 -16.17
N ASP A 664 -7.74 32.28 -14.97
CA ASP A 664 -8.91 33.12 -14.74
C ASP A 664 -8.66 34.56 -15.23
N ALA A 665 -7.52 35.18 -14.88
CA ALA A 665 -7.15 36.51 -15.38
C ALA A 665 -7.01 36.58 -16.92
N ASN A 666 -6.55 35.51 -17.57
CA ASN A 666 -6.45 35.45 -19.03
C ASN A 666 -7.82 35.27 -19.71
N ASP A 667 -8.72 34.47 -19.14
CA ASP A 667 -10.11 34.34 -19.62
C ASP A 667 -10.90 35.64 -19.41
N ASP A 668 -10.68 36.34 -18.29
CA ASP A 668 -11.27 37.65 -18.01
C ASP A 668 -10.69 38.72 -18.94
N ALA A 669 -9.39 38.69 -19.26
CA ALA A 669 -8.78 39.57 -20.27
C ALA A 669 -9.27 39.27 -21.70
N ALA A 670 -9.50 38.00 -22.03
CA ALA A 670 -10.04 37.58 -23.32
C ALA A 670 -11.52 37.95 -23.49
N SER A 671 -12.34 37.79 -22.44
CA SER A 671 -13.76 38.17 -22.46
C SER A 671 -14.00 39.68 -22.30
N SER A 672 -13.13 40.40 -21.59
CA SER A 672 -13.07 41.86 -21.58
C SER A 672 -12.38 42.46 -22.81
N SER A 673 -11.89 41.63 -23.74
CA SER A 673 -11.48 42.06 -25.08
C SER A 673 -12.70 42.41 -25.95
N ALA A 674 -13.39 43.49 -25.57
CA ALA A 674 -14.24 44.24 -26.47
C ALA A 674 -13.39 44.58 -27.71
N LYS A 675 -13.66 43.89 -28.83
CA LYS A 675 -12.85 43.85 -30.06
C LYS A 675 -12.07 45.15 -30.25
N GLU A 676 -10.74 45.13 -30.03
CA GLU A 676 -9.90 46.33 -30.09
C GLU A 676 -10.20 47.03 -31.41
N SER A 677 -10.90 48.17 -31.34
CA SER A 677 -11.55 48.76 -32.52
C SER A 677 -10.52 48.96 -33.63
N ASP A 678 -10.91 48.78 -34.89
CA ASP A 678 -9.99 49.06 -36.01
C ASP A 678 -9.48 50.52 -35.97
N TYR A 679 -10.27 51.43 -35.38
CA TYR A 679 -9.84 52.80 -35.07
C TYR A 679 -8.82 52.90 -33.92
N ALA A 680 -8.91 52.03 -32.91
CA ALA A 680 -7.93 51.94 -31.82
C ALA A 680 -6.60 51.33 -32.31
N ARG A 681 -6.66 50.26 -33.12
CA ARG A 681 -5.48 49.71 -33.82
C ARG A 681 -4.87 50.73 -34.77
N PHE A 682 -5.68 51.49 -35.52
CA PHE A 682 -5.23 52.62 -36.33
C PHE A 682 -4.51 53.69 -35.50
N LYS A 683 -5.07 54.13 -34.36
CA LYS A 683 -4.40 55.10 -33.45
C LYS A 683 -3.07 54.59 -32.90
N LYS A 684 -2.99 53.29 -32.59
CA LYS A 684 -1.78 52.62 -32.09
C LYS A 684 -0.69 52.59 -33.17
N TRP A 685 -1.07 52.30 -34.41
CA TRP A 685 -0.21 52.43 -35.59
C TRP A 685 0.21 53.88 -35.85
N GLU A 686 -0.72 54.85 -35.78
CA GLU A 686 -0.46 56.28 -35.95
C GLU A 686 0.59 56.80 -34.94
N MET A 687 0.53 56.35 -33.68
CA MET A 687 1.53 56.68 -32.66
C MET A 687 2.90 56.10 -32.99
N LEU A 688 2.98 54.83 -33.39
CA LEU A 688 4.25 54.20 -33.81
C LEU A 688 4.84 54.90 -35.05
N TRP A 689 4.01 55.26 -36.03
CA TRP A 689 4.42 55.96 -37.24
C TRP A 689 4.99 57.37 -36.93
N LYS A 690 4.41 58.05 -35.93
CA LYS A 690 4.90 59.34 -35.43
C LYS A 690 6.21 59.25 -34.63
N THR A 691 6.55 58.08 -34.06
CA THR A 691 7.86 57.86 -33.43
C THR A 691 8.96 57.43 -34.40
N ASP A 692 8.61 56.82 -35.54
CA ASP A 692 9.58 56.32 -36.54
C ASP A 692 9.86 57.29 -37.71
N THR A 693 9.32 58.51 -37.71
CA THR A 693 9.64 59.51 -38.75
C THR A 693 10.96 60.24 -38.42
N PRO A 694 12.05 60.13 -39.22
CA PRO A 694 13.32 60.77 -38.90
C PRO A 694 13.23 62.30 -38.98
N ALA A 695 13.71 62.99 -37.95
CA ALA A 695 13.84 64.44 -37.99
C ALA A 695 15.03 64.84 -38.88
N HIS A 696 14.75 65.47 -40.02
CA HIS A 696 15.79 66.14 -40.82
C HIS A 696 15.25 67.42 -41.49
N ASP A 697 16.16 68.37 -41.65
CA ASP A 697 16.07 69.66 -42.34
C ASP A 697 15.15 70.76 -41.72
N ALA A 698 15.57 72.04 -41.68
CA ALA A 698 16.92 72.61 -41.81
C ALA A 698 16.97 74.09 -41.32
N ARG A 699 18.19 74.60 -41.09
CA ARG A 699 18.59 76.02 -40.85
C ARG A 699 18.24 76.56 -39.45
N SER A 700 19.12 77.31 -38.74
CA SER A 700 20.49 77.80 -39.02
C SER A 700 21.15 78.23 -37.68
N GLU A 701 22.45 78.52 -37.50
CA GLU A 701 23.58 78.66 -38.43
C GLU A 701 24.96 78.57 -37.71
N ARG A 702 26.03 78.17 -38.42
CA ARG A 702 27.50 78.33 -38.07
C ARG A 702 28.03 77.59 -36.81
N SER A 703 29.28 77.12 -36.76
CA SER A 703 30.38 77.09 -37.75
C SER A 703 31.56 76.16 -37.35
N HIS A 704 32.28 75.61 -38.34
CA HIS A 704 33.66 75.04 -38.30
C HIS A 704 33.90 73.80 -37.40
N ASP A 705 34.21 72.60 -37.94
CA ASP A 705 35.43 72.10 -38.66
C ASP A 705 36.47 71.49 -37.69
N ALA A 706 37.17 70.38 -37.98
CA ALA A 706 37.06 69.35 -39.04
C ALA A 706 37.84 68.08 -38.59
N GLY A 707 37.68 66.90 -39.24
CA GLY A 707 38.59 65.76 -38.95
C GLY A 707 38.15 64.29 -39.18
N LEU A 708 37.34 63.98 -40.20
CA LEU A 708 37.19 62.60 -40.74
C LEU A 708 38.34 62.33 -41.77
N PRO A 709 38.62 61.09 -42.30
CA PRO A 709 37.66 60.00 -42.53
C PRO A 709 38.13 58.49 -42.59
N ILE A 710 37.13 57.58 -42.49
CA ILE A 710 36.90 56.33 -43.28
C ILE A 710 37.84 55.08 -43.13
N PRO A 711 37.29 53.82 -43.15
CA PRO A 711 38.03 52.55 -42.97
C PRO A 711 38.38 51.81 -44.29
N PRO A 712 39.03 50.62 -44.23
CA PRO A 712 38.27 49.36 -44.45
C PRO A 712 38.75 48.09 -43.70
N HIS A 713 37.98 47.01 -43.86
CA HIS A 713 38.34 45.57 -43.66
C HIS A 713 39.48 45.12 -44.64
N PRO A 714 40.04 43.87 -44.60
CA PRO A 714 39.75 42.72 -43.72
C PRO A 714 41.00 41.93 -43.20
N ALA A 715 40.71 40.76 -42.60
CA ALA A 715 41.54 39.54 -42.52
C ALA A 715 42.72 39.48 -41.52
N ALA A 716 42.79 38.35 -40.81
CA ALA A 716 43.91 37.94 -39.96
C ALA A 716 44.83 36.96 -40.70
N PHE A 717 46.09 36.80 -40.26
CA PHE A 717 46.82 35.51 -40.32
C PHE A 717 48.20 35.55 -39.61
N TRP A 718 48.34 34.80 -38.50
CA TRP A 718 49.61 34.42 -37.81
C TRP A 718 50.44 35.59 -37.22
N ARG A 719 51.49 35.41 -36.40
CA ARG A 719 52.17 34.18 -35.90
C ARG A 719 52.79 34.40 -34.51
N THR A 720 53.09 33.31 -33.80
CA THR A 720 54.11 33.23 -32.74
C THR A 720 55.51 33.58 -33.31
N GLY A 721 56.52 34.02 -32.53
CA GLY A 721 56.63 34.25 -31.08
C GLY A 721 58.12 34.34 -30.66
N GLY A 722 58.42 34.58 -29.38
CA GLY A 722 59.79 34.79 -28.86
C GLY A 722 60.29 36.25 -28.99
N GLY A 723 61.38 36.67 -28.36
CA GLY A 723 62.31 35.99 -27.44
C GLY A 723 63.15 37.00 -26.62
N HIS A 724 63.83 36.55 -25.56
CA HIS A 724 64.40 37.41 -24.50
C HIS A 724 65.39 38.52 -24.92
N GLY A 725 65.38 39.64 -24.17
CA GLY A 725 66.43 40.68 -24.18
C GLY A 725 66.38 41.57 -22.92
N HIS A 726 67.49 41.63 -22.17
CA HIS A 726 67.77 42.31 -20.89
C HIS A 726 67.04 43.64 -20.49
N GLY A 727 66.91 43.87 -19.16
CA GLY A 727 67.48 45.09 -18.56
C GLY A 727 66.83 45.73 -17.30
N GLY A 728 67.48 45.63 -16.13
CA GLY A 728 67.63 46.75 -15.17
C GLY A 728 66.79 46.81 -13.87
N GLY A 729 67.49 47.06 -12.73
CA GLY A 729 66.97 47.54 -11.43
C GLY A 729 66.39 46.47 -10.48
N SER A 730 66.90 46.14 -9.28
CA SER A 730 67.34 46.91 -8.08
C SER A 730 66.17 47.53 -7.26
N GLY A 731 65.93 47.23 -5.98
CA GLY A 731 66.47 46.23 -5.03
C GLY A 731 65.31 45.66 -4.17
N GLY A 732 65.45 44.68 -3.26
CA GLY A 732 66.45 44.53 -2.20
C GLY A 732 65.82 44.92 -0.84
N GLY A 733 65.77 44.10 0.21
CA GLY A 733 66.17 42.68 0.33
C GLY A 733 66.12 42.18 1.79
N GLY A 734 66.19 40.85 1.97
CA GLY A 734 66.31 40.18 3.28
C GLY A 734 64.98 39.86 4.00
N GLY A 735 64.77 38.67 4.56
CA GLY A 735 65.56 37.44 4.46
C GLY A 735 65.27 36.41 5.57
N HIS A 736 65.77 35.18 5.40
CA HIS A 736 65.91 34.11 6.42
C HIS A 736 64.62 33.47 6.99
N VAL A 737 64.56 32.16 7.32
CA VAL A 737 65.36 30.98 6.88
C VAL A 737 64.54 29.67 7.10
N ALA A 738 65.02 28.52 6.62
CA ALA A 738 64.42 27.17 6.80
C ALA A 738 64.99 26.48 8.09
N PRO A 739 65.24 25.15 8.23
CA PRO A 739 64.69 23.91 7.62
C PRO A 739 64.38 22.77 8.67
N GLY A 740 64.13 21.52 8.20
CA GLY A 740 64.38 20.27 8.95
C GLY A 740 63.13 19.38 9.18
N THR A 741 63.03 18.07 8.86
CA THR A 741 63.90 16.86 8.89
C THR A 741 64.23 16.31 10.29
N GLY A 742 64.11 14.99 10.60
CA GLY A 742 63.64 13.81 9.85
C GLY A 742 63.83 12.46 10.61
N ARG A 743 63.75 11.31 9.92
CA ARG A 743 63.79 9.87 10.37
C ARG A 743 62.45 9.30 10.90
N GLN A 744 61.93 8.08 10.59
CA GLN A 744 62.44 6.73 10.20
C GLN A 744 62.99 5.86 11.36
N GLY A 745 62.62 4.58 11.57
CA GLY A 745 61.66 3.65 10.93
C GLY A 745 61.20 2.57 11.97
N THR A 746 60.70 1.34 11.69
CA THR A 746 60.57 0.50 10.47
C THR A 746 59.52 -0.63 10.64
N ALA A 747 58.89 -1.09 9.53
CA ALA A 747 58.05 -2.32 9.36
C ALA A 747 56.71 -2.39 10.15
N SER A 748 55.60 -3.02 9.69
CA SER A 748 55.35 -3.98 8.60
C SER A 748 53.92 -3.85 7.96
N LEU A 749 53.63 -4.62 6.89
CA LEU A 749 52.32 -4.79 6.20
C LEU A 749 51.58 -6.05 6.73
N PRO A 750 50.31 -6.40 6.35
CA PRO A 750 49.34 -5.83 5.36
C PRO A 750 47.90 -5.66 5.99
N PRO A 751 46.72 -5.77 5.30
CA PRO A 751 46.31 -5.50 3.91
C PRO A 751 45.12 -4.48 3.79
N ALA A 752 44.62 -4.26 2.56
CA ALA A 752 43.47 -3.39 2.21
C ALA A 752 42.10 -3.96 2.70
N MET A 753 41.02 -3.16 2.82
CA MET A 753 40.22 -2.56 1.71
C MET A 753 39.59 -1.19 2.08
N PRO A 754 39.17 -0.37 1.09
CA PRO A 754 39.03 1.08 1.28
C PRO A 754 37.62 1.58 1.64
N PHE A 755 37.63 2.69 2.38
CA PHE A 755 36.56 3.69 2.42
C PHE A 755 36.45 4.36 1.03
N PHE A 756 35.23 4.64 0.55
CA PHE A 756 35.02 5.56 -0.58
C PHE A 756 34.07 6.67 -0.14
N GLY A 757 34.49 7.92 -0.34
CA GLY A 757 33.75 9.10 0.10
C GLY A 757 32.65 9.52 -0.86
N LEU A 758 31.83 10.49 -0.42
CA LEU A 758 30.98 11.26 -1.31
C LEU A 758 31.87 12.31 -2.02
N ASP A 759 31.96 12.25 -3.34
CA ASP A 759 32.26 13.43 -4.16
C ASP A 759 30.94 13.96 -4.73
N GLY A 760 30.65 15.23 -4.48
CA GLY A 760 29.37 15.85 -4.82
C GLY A 760 29.37 16.54 -6.18
N SER A 761 28.51 16.09 -7.09
CA SER A 761 28.14 16.86 -8.30
C SER A 761 26.69 16.60 -8.73
N LEU A 762 25.74 16.75 -7.79
CA LEU A 762 24.33 16.91 -8.16
C LEU A 762 24.13 18.28 -8.82
N SER A 763 23.67 18.27 -10.07
CA SER A 763 23.36 19.51 -10.80
C SER A 763 22.24 20.30 -10.12
N PRO A 764 22.33 21.65 -10.04
CA PRO A 764 21.28 22.45 -9.43
C PRO A 764 20.00 22.42 -10.28
N MET A 765 18.85 22.23 -9.62
CA MET A 765 17.54 22.47 -10.22
C MET A 765 17.41 23.96 -10.61
N PRO A 766 16.90 24.30 -11.79
CA PRO A 766 16.79 25.70 -12.23
C PRO A 766 15.76 26.48 -11.38
N PRO A 767 16.08 27.70 -10.92
CA PRO A 767 15.22 28.47 -9.99
C PRO A 767 14.16 29.33 -10.70
N ALA A 768 13.69 28.94 -11.89
CA ALA A 768 12.78 29.73 -12.73
C ALA A 768 11.51 28.95 -13.09
N LEU A 769 10.36 29.65 -13.10
CA LEU A 769 9.02 29.03 -13.14
C LEU A 769 8.37 28.99 -14.54
N ASP A 770 9.12 29.37 -15.58
CA ASP A 770 8.55 29.65 -16.91
C ASP A 770 8.61 28.46 -17.89
N GLU A 771 9.48 27.47 -17.67
CA GLU A 771 9.64 26.33 -18.59
C GLU A 771 8.48 25.30 -18.53
N PHE A 772 7.60 25.38 -17.53
CA PHE A 772 6.49 24.42 -17.37
C PHE A 772 5.44 24.51 -18.50
N SER A 773 5.38 25.63 -19.23
CA SER A 773 4.45 25.83 -20.35
C SER A 773 4.86 25.08 -21.62
N ALA A 774 6.11 24.59 -21.72
CA ALA A 774 6.63 23.96 -22.92
C ALA A 774 6.11 22.52 -23.16
N MET A 775 5.52 21.87 -22.15
CA MET A 775 4.97 20.50 -22.28
C MET A 775 3.58 20.42 -22.92
N PHE A 776 2.87 21.54 -23.10
CA PHE A 776 1.51 21.58 -23.66
C PHE A 776 1.41 22.61 -24.79
N GLY A 777 1.85 22.22 -25.99
CA GLY A 777 2.07 23.13 -27.12
C GLY A 777 0.80 23.66 -27.82
N ASN A 778 0.91 24.87 -28.37
CA ASN A 778 -0.04 25.50 -29.29
C ASN A 778 0.58 25.68 -30.70
N GLY A 779 -0.15 25.28 -31.75
CA GLY A 779 -0.01 25.85 -33.11
C GLY A 779 -1.09 26.94 -33.32
N TYR A 780 -1.12 27.77 -34.37
CA TYR A 780 -0.40 27.90 -35.66
C TYR A 780 -0.29 29.43 -35.99
N VAL A 781 0.03 30.02 -37.16
CA VAL A 781 0.24 29.73 -38.62
C VAL A 781 1.08 30.94 -39.18
N PRO A 782 1.39 31.12 -40.50
CA PRO A 782 1.62 30.21 -41.64
C PRO A 782 2.91 30.51 -42.48
N GLY A 783 3.28 29.59 -43.39
CA GLY A 783 4.09 29.86 -44.61
C GLY A 783 5.62 29.61 -44.50
N PHE A 784 6.33 29.21 -45.57
CA PHE A 784 5.91 28.82 -46.93
C PHE A 784 7.01 27.93 -47.60
N GLU A 785 6.62 26.94 -48.41
CA GLU A 785 7.42 26.12 -49.38
C GLU A 785 8.71 25.35 -48.95
N GLY A 786 8.98 24.19 -49.58
CA GLY A 786 10.29 23.50 -49.54
C GLY A 786 10.28 21.95 -49.60
N MET A 787 10.88 21.36 -50.64
CA MET A 787 10.98 19.92 -50.94
C MET A 787 11.42 18.93 -49.82
N GLY A 788 10.67 17.82 -49.71
CA GLY A 788 11.20 16.44 -49.79
C GLY A 788 11.80 15.75 -48.54
N GLY A 789 11.83 14.40 -48.51
CA GLY A 789 13.00 13.75 -47.87
C GLY A 789 12.94 12.41 -47.11
N SER A 790 11.81 11.84 -46.68
CA SER A 790 11.71 10.41 -46.23
C SER A 790 12.49 9.91 -44.97
N VAL A 791 12.07 8.74 -44.47
CA VAL A 791 12.75 7.78 -43.53
C VAL A 791 12.64 7.97 -41.99
N ASN A 792 11.70 7.22 -41.41
CA ASN A 792 11.71 6.40 -40.17
C ASN A 792 12.37 6.86 -38.84
N GLY A 793 11.59 6.75 -37.75
CA GLY A 793 12.09 6.54 -36.38
C GLY A 793 10.98 6.12 -35.39
N ASN A 794 11.12 4.95 -34.75
CA ASN A 794 10.33 4.57 -33.54
C ASN A 794 10.79 5.45 -32.34
N TRP A 795 10.04 5.63 -31.24
CA TRP A 795 9.56 4.60 -30.30
C TRP A 795 8.45 5.11 -29.38
N MET A 796 7.65 4.18 -28.81
CA MET A 796 6.73 4.43 -27.70
C MET A 796 7.24 3.79 -26.40
N GLY A 797 6.98 4.44 -25.27
CA GLY A 797 7.17 3.93 -23.91
C GLY A 797 7.10 5.06 -22.87
N LEU A 798 6.61 4.84 -21.66
CA LEU A 798 5.87 3.67 -21.15
C LEU A 798 4.96 4.11 -19.98
#